data_AF-A0A7L3Z6N0-F1
#
_entry.id   AF-A0A7L3Z6N0-F1
#
_cell.length_a   1.000
_cell.length_b   1.000
_cell.length_c   1.000
_cell.angle_alpha   90.00
_cell.angle_beta   90.00
_cell.angle_gamma   90.00
#
_symmetry.space_group_name_H-M   'P 1'
#
loop_
_entity.id
_entity.type
_entity.pdbx_description
1 polymer ?
#
loop_
_entity_poly.entity_id
_entity_poly.type
_entity_poly.pdbx_seq_one_letter_code
_entity_poly.pdbx_strand_id
1 'polypeptide(L)'
;VFTILDCYKKVIITEEWEYAPHQIIAVGTRWNKHIAHVIKEFMNDPYIVITAMEEASIGGNVQQVVRPCTNSERTAVLLKILDFTHNNLQKVLVFTNSVNEAKMVHKALKSNSVFSLQIHKESKFNFKYVLEQWTKKYRSGTPVVLVLTDDCMQSLGITDATCVIHFSFPSPRIFAQRLHSMSDNFCNVIKDSSVDQECTKARSVILLTENSACHALGILRYLQHAEAEIPPELHDFASKMLEAEEDKKFSRPLCGYLKTFGICRNRTMCPDRHQINLQIDVPQNISDKIIRTPGCVTILPLHIVNATNYYGRIVDKQKDQYTILAEEMNEYFKEPSNKISVKNVEKLALYGLCEKTLFHRVQVVEISPKEEENLFLSVKIKYIDEGRTSQVQSYQLLHLPARFQCLPPQAVEFVVCRVKPIDNEIEWNPKVTHYIHHKIKGKLHEAKIVHTLGNTAWVDPMVCVTRLSDLKMSVNEYNIRSEILSTGLGTDNPEHITEIQKLCGHMKVLDQAKNLEPFKKEDTAGPENASNPQNVSIQENSTENCSSSKITFGNHPCDGVGQAKEAEDSTLHQHKCFYPEIKWFQNEETVTVKVKIAHVADCKCEFSKEKVVFSACSGDKLYLADMELHQYILAEKSTCVIKDKEAIIVLTKEKKGAWCKLLKNKNPHVSFDFEHWEDFEDKSPFPVGIKKLYCTAAVSEELVDSEDSGTESDE
;
A
#
# COMPACT_ATOMS: atom_id res chain seq x y z
N VAL A 1 10.88 2.51 -7.60
CA VAL A 1 11.46 2.54 -8.98
C VAL A 1 12.82 3.27 -9.09
N PHE A 2 12.94 4.60 -8.94
CA PHE A 2 14.22 5.30 -9.24
C PHE A 2 15.42 4.82 -8.42
N THR A 3 15.24 4.52 -7.14
CA THR A 3 16.30 3.94 -6.30
C THR A 3 16.79 2.58 -6.83
N ILE A 4 15.94 1.80 -7.50
CA ILE A 4 16.30 0.51 -8.10
C ILE A 4 17.12 0.77 -9.37
N LEU A 5 16.66 1.69 -10.21
CA LEU A 5 17.35 2.07 -11.45
C LEU A 5 18.72 2.72 -11.17
N ASP A 6 18.86 3.50 -10.09
CA ASP A 6 20.16 4.04 -9.67
C ASP A 6 21.13 2.93 -9.21
N CYS A 7 20.62 1.90 -8.53
CA CYS A 7 21.44 0.74 -8.18
C CYS A 7 21.87 -0.02 -9.44
N TYR A 8 20.97 -0.20 -10.40
CA TYR A 8 21.27 -0.78 -11.70
C TYR A 8 22.35 0.03 -12.44
N LYS A 9 22.20 1.36 -12.56
CA LYS A 9 23.19 2.26 -13.20
C LYS A 9 24.57 2.15 -12.55
N LYS A 10 24.65 2.07 -11.22
CA LYS A 10 25.92 1.90 -10.50
C LYS A 10 26.60 0.56 -10.74
N VAL A 11 25.83 -0.51 -10.94
CA VAL A 11 26.35 -1.86 -11.26
C VAL A 11 26.80 -1.94 -12.73
N ILE A 12 26.23 -1.14 -13.64
CA ILE A 12 26.65 -1.12 -15.04
C ILE A 12 27.98 -0.37 -15.25
N ILE A 13 28.28 0.64 -14.41
CA ILE A 13 29.49 1.47 -14.54
C ILE A 13 30.78 0.72 -14.11
N THR A 14 30.69 -0.50 -13.56
CA THR A 14 31.88 -1.33 -13.32
C THR A 14 32.38 -1.97 -14.62
N GLU A 15 33.69 -1.82 -14.91
CA GLU A 15 34.40 -2.09 -16.18
C GLU A 15 34.12 -3.45 -16.87
N GLU A 16 33.61 -4.45 -16.16
CA GLU A 16 33.29 -5.78 -16.73
C GLU A 16 32.06 -5.80 -17.65
N TRP A 17 31.21 -4.76 -17.64
CA TRP A 17 29.90 -4.76 -18.34
C TRP A 17 29.74 -3.64 -19.38
N GLU A 18 30.73 -2.77 -19.60
CA GLU A 18 30.62 -1.62 -20.52
C GLU A 18 30.28 -1.98 -21.98
N TYR A 19 30.55 -3.22 -22.40
CA TYR A 19 30.44 -3.66 -23.80
C TYR A 19 29.26 -4.60 -24.09
N ALA A 20 28.45 -4.98 -23.09
CA ALA A 20 27.27 -5.80 -23.32
C ALA A 20 26.13 -4.96 -23.93
N PRO A 21 25.39 -5.43 -24.95
CA PRO A 21 24.17 -4.76 -25.39
C PRO A 21 23.09 -4.89 -24.30
N HIS A 22 22.63 -3.76 -23.78
CA HIS A 22 21.64 -3.70 -22.71
C HIS A 22 20.27 -3.36 -23.28
N GLN A 23 19.27 -4.17 -22.93
CA GLN A 23 17.87 -3.90 -23.26
C GLN A 23 17.07 -3.70 -21.98
N ILE A 24 16.46 -2.52 -21.82
CA ILE A 24 15.50 -2.25 -20.76
C ILE A 24 14.10 -2.36 -21.34
N ILE A 25 13.30 -3.26 -20.78
CA ILE A 25 11.89 -3.40 -21.13
C ILE A 25 11.07 -2.91 -19.92
N ALA A 26 10.27 -1.87 -20.13
CA ALA A 26 9.32 -1.36 -19.14
C ALA A 26 7.90 -1.65 -19.62
N VAL A 27 7.10 -2.31 -18.77
CA VAL A 27 5.70 -2.64 -19.04
C VAL A 27 4.84 -2.05 -17.93
N GLY A 28 3.71 -1.46 -18.30
CA GLY A 28 2.78 -0.87 -17.36
C GLY A 28 1.38 -0.75 -17.95
N THR A 29 0.39 -0.63 -17.08
CA THR A 29 -1.02 -0.44 -17.46
C THR A 29 -1.43 1.02 -17.50
N ARG A 30 -0.58 1.94 -17.01
CA ARG A 30 -0.84 3.37 -16.94
C ARG A 30 0.40 4.17 -17.28
N TRP A 31 0.20 5.27 -18.00
CA TRP A 31 1.22 6.28 -18.20
C TRP A 31 1.48 7.04 -16.90
N ASN A 32 2.74 7.41 -16.67
CA ASN A 32 3.14 8.24 -15.54
C ASN A 32 4.20 9.23 -16.01
N LYS A 33 4.11 10.49 -15.56
CA LYS A 33 5.08 11.54 -15.92
C LYS A 33 6.53 11.17 -15.60
N HIS A 34 6.75 10.31 -14.60
CA HIS A 34 8.06 9.79 -14.23
C HIS A 34 8.68 8.89 -15.30
N ILE A 35 7.89 8.31 -16.22
CA ILE A 35 8.39 7.51 -17.35
C ILE A 35 9.29 8.36 -18.25
N ALA A 36 8.99 9.65 -18.43
CA ALA A 36 9.83 10.55 -19.21
C ALA A 36 11.25 10.65 -18.62
N HIS A 37 11.37 10.67 -17.29
CA HIS A 37 12.67 10.65 -16.62
C HIS A 37 13.37 9.29 -16.78
N VAL A 38 12.62 8.17 -16.71
CA VAL A 38 13.17 6.83 -16.96
C VAL A 38 13.77 6.72 -18.36
N ILE A 39 13.01 7.19 -19.37
CA ILE A 39 13.44 7.23 -20.76
C ILE A 39 14.72 8.05 -20.89
N LYS A 40 14.73 9.29 -20.39
CA LYS A 40 15.85 10.21 -20.54
C LYS A 40 17.14 9.73 -19.85
N GLU A 41 17.02 9.13 -18.67
CA GLU A 41 18.19 8.80 -17.83
C GLU A 41 18.73 7.38 -18.00
N PHE A 42 17.91 6.44 -18.46
CA PHE A 42 18.24 5.01 -18.42
C PHE A 42 18.08 4.28 -19.76
N MET A 43 17.35 4.84 -20.74
CA MET A 43 17.10 4.16 -22.01
C MET A 43 17.81 4.85 -23.17
N ASN A 44 18.50 4.06 -23.99
CA ASN A 44 19.09 4.52 -25.25
C ASN A 44 18.09 4.25 -26.38
N ASP A 45 17.62 5.30 -27.05
CA ASP A 45 16.68 5.24 -28.19
C ASP A 45 15.43 4.34 -27.95
N PRO A 46 14.57 4.67 -26.96
CA PRO A 46 13.46 3.81 -26.60
C PRO A 46 12.33 3.85 -27.63
N TYR A 47 11.76 2.67 -27.90
CA TYR A 47 10.52 2.54 -28.65
C TYR A 47 9.33 2.49 -27.69
N ILE A 48 8.48 3.53 -27.72
CA ILE A 48 7.31 3.64 -26.83
C ILE A 48 6.06 3.18 -27.57
N VAL A 49 5.40 2.15 -27.04
CA VAL A 49 4.12 1.67 -27.55
C VAL A 49 3.06 1.87 -26.49
N ILE A 50 2.06 2.71 -26.78
CA ILE A 50 0.89 2.91 -25.93
C ILE A 50 -0.33 2.41 -26.68
N THR A 51 -0.92 1.30 -26.22
CA THR A 51 -2.08 0.67 -26.87
C THR A 51 -3.41 1.24 -26.38
N ALA A 52 -3.46 1.78 -25.16
CA ALA A 52 -4.64 2.45 -24.61
C ALA A 52 -4.68 3.91 -25.08
N MET A 53 -5.71 4.28 -25.84
CA MET A 53 -5.82 5.61 -26.46
C MET A 53 -5.98 6.73 -25.42
N GLU A 54 -6.65 6.43 -24.30
CA GLU A 54 -6.78 7.33 -23.16
C GLU A 54 -5.43 7.61 -22.50
N GLU A 55 -4.58 6.59 -22.31
CA GLU A 55 -3.22 6.76 -21.76
C GLU A 55 -2.31 7.47 -22.75
N ALA A 56 -2.48 7.22 -24.06
CA ALA A 56 -1.74 7.91 -25.10
C ALA A 56 -2.05 9.42 -25.10
N SER A 57 -3.29 9.81 -24.80
CA SER A 57 -3.67 11.21 -24.67
C SER A 57 -3.04 11.89 -23.44
N ILE A 58 -2.87 11.16 -22.33
CA ILE A 58 -2.19 11.65 -21.13
C ILE A 58 -0.69 11.79 -21.40
N GLY A 59 -0.07 10.77 -22.01
CA GLY A 59 1.33 10.84 -22.44
C GLY A 59 1.59 11.93 -23.46
N GLY A 60 0.62 12.18 -24.36
CA GLY A 60 0.61 13.28 -25.32
C GLY A 60 0.29 14.66 -24.74
N ASN A 61 0.13 14.79 -23.42
CA ASN A 61 -0.12 16.04 -22.71
C ASN A 61 -1.39 16.79 -23.17
N VAL A 62 -2.46 16.04 -23.49
CA VAL A 62 -3.76 16.61 -23.83
C VAL A 62 -4.38 17.26 -22.60
N GLN A 63 -4.70 18.55 -22.68
CA GLN A 63 -5.33 19.29 -21.58
C GLN A 63 -6.78 18.83 -21.40
N GLN A 64 -7.08 18.25 -20.25
CA GLN A 64 -8.44 17.88 -19.87
C GLN A 64 -9.12 19.06 -19.17
N VAL A 65 -10.30 19.47 -19.64
CA VAL A 65 -11.07 20.58 -19.10
C VAL A 65 -12.50 20.13 -18.85
N VAL A 66 -13.00 20.36 -17.64
CA VAL A 66 -14.40 20.06 -17.29
C VAL A 66 -15.18 21.36 -17.18
N ARG A 67 -16.37 21.40 -17.79
CA ARG A 67 -17.31 22.51 -17.69
C ARG A 67 -18.64 21.97 -17.13
N PRO A 68 -18.89 22.13 -15.82
CA PRO A 68 -20.20 21.85 -15.23
C PRO A 68 -21.26 22.77 -15.84
N CYS A 69 -22.40 22.20 -16.24
CA CYS A 69 -23.55 22.95 -16.73
C CYS A 69 -24.83 22.10 -16.66
N THR A 70 -25.99 22.73 -16.56
CA THR A 70 -27.26 22.02 -16.70
C THR A 70 -27.50 21.60 -18.14
N ASN A 71 -28.34 20.58 -18.36
CA ASN A 71 -28.63 20.11 -19.72
C ASN A 71 -29.21 21.22 -20.64
N SER A 72 -29.95 22.19 -20.10
CA SER A 72 -30.47 23.34 -20.86
C SER A 72 -29.40 24.37 -21.27
N GLU A 73 -28.30 24.45 -20.52
CA GLU A 73 -27.24 25.45 -20.74
C GLU A 73 -26.14 24.98 -21.69
N ARG A 74 -26.08 23.68 -22.02
CA ARG A 74 -24.99 23.06 -22.80
C ARG A 74 -24.67 23.81 -24.09
N THR A 75 -25.68 24.24 -24.83
CA THR A 75 -25.51 24.99 -26.09
C THR A 75 -24.90 26.37 -25.85
N ALA A 76 -25.33 27.09 -24.80
CA ALA A 76 -24.76 28.38 -24.44
C ALA A 76 -23.30 28.23 -23.97
N VAL A 77 -23.02 27.18 -23.20
CA VAL A 77 -21.65 26.86 -22.75
C VAL A 77 -20.76 26.47 -23.92
N LEU A 78 -21.26 25.69 -24.89
CA LEU A 78 -20.54 25.36 -26.13
C LEU A 78 -20.15 26.63 -26.89
N LEU A 79 -21.09 27.56 -27.11
CA LEU A 79 -20.81 28.83 -27.79
C LEU A 79 -19.74 29.62 -27.04
N LYS A 80 -19.87 29.73 -25.71
CA LYS A 80 -18.87 30.37 -24.86
C LYS A 80 -17.49 29.73 -25.02
N ILE A 81 -17.38 28.40 -25.08
CA ILE A 81 -16.10 27.70 -25.29
C ILE A 81 -15.48 28.08 -26.63
N LEU A 82 -16.30 28.22 -27.68
CA LEU A 82 -15.85 28.59 -29.02
C LEU A 82 -15.44 30.08 -29.10
N ASP A 83 -16.10 30.96 -28.37
CA ASP A 83 -15.80 32.41 -28.34
C ASP A 83 -14.43 32.74 -27.70
N PHE A 84 -13.97 31.93 -26.74
CA PHE A 84 -12.70 32.16 -25.99
C PHE A 84 -11.44 31.61 -26.69
N THR A 85 -11.47 31.38 -27.99
CA THR A 85 -10.37 30.72 -28.71
C THR A 85 -9.38 31.74 -29.31
N HIS A 86 -8.25 31.96 -28.63
CA HIS A 86 -7.19 32.86 -29.10
C HIS A 86 -6.39 32.29 -30.31
N ASN A 87 -6.21 33.17 -31.31
CA ASN A 87 -5.14 33.33 -32.32
C ASN A 87 -4.57 32.16 -33.14
N ASN A 88 -4.88 30.88 -32.87
CA ASN A 88 -4.44 29.76 -33.72
C ASN A 88 -5.63 29.06 -34.38
N LEU A 89 -5.47 28.56 -35.62
CA LEU A 89 -6.50 27.80 -36.34
C LEU A 89 -6.92 26.58 -35.51
N GLN A 90 -8.14 26.58 -34.98
CA GLN A 90 -8.65 25.47 -34.18
C GLN A 90 -9.53 24.53 -35.03
N LYS A 91 -9.17 23.26 -35.04
CA LYS A 91 -9.97 22.16 -35.57
C LYS A 91 -10.74 21.52 -34.43
N VAL A 92 -12.04 21.80 -34.37
CA VAL A 92 -12.90 21.44 -33.24
C VAL A 92 -13.86 20.32 -33.63
N LEU A 93 -13.79 19.19 -32.91
CA LEU A 93 -14.79 18.13 -32.99
C LEU A 93 -15.78 18.25 -31.84
N VAL A 94 -17.07 18.24 -32.13
CA VAL A 94 -18.15 18.28 -31.13
C VAL A 94 -18.93 16.97 -31.18
N PHE A 95 -18.69 16.10 -30.22
CA PHE A 95 -19.30 14.78 -30.16
C PHE A 95 -20.63 14.78 -29.42
N THR A 96 -21.62 14.14 -30.03
CA THR A 96 -23.00 14.03 -29.55
C THR A 96 -23.44 12.57 -29.51
N ASN A 97 -24.34 12.22 -28.60
CA ASN A 97 -24.80 10.82 -28.44
C ASN A 97 -25.99 10.47 -29.36
N SER A 98 -26.61 11.45 -30.03
CA SER A 98 -27.75 11.21 -30.91
C SER A 98 -27.77 12.11 -32.14
N VAL A 99 -28.43 11.64 -33.20
CA VAL A 99 -28.65 12.39 -34.44
C VAL A 99 -29.41 13.70 -34.18
N ASN A 100 -30.40 13.67 -33.26
CA ASN A 100 -31.18 14.85 -32.90
C ASN A 100 -30.33 15.89 -32.20
N GLU A 101 -29.46 15.46 -31.28
CA GLU A 101 -28.52 16.35 -30.60
C GLU A 101 -27.52 16.96 -31.58
N ALA A 102 -26.97 16.17 -32.51
CA ALA A 102 -26.12 16.69 -33.58
C ALA A 102 -26.82 17.79 -34.41
N LYS A 103 -28.09 17.56 -34.79
CA LYS A 103 -28.89 18.52 -35.58
C LYS A 103 -29.18 19.80 -34.80
N MET A 104 -29.49 19.66 -33.51
CA MET A 104 -29.73 20.78 -32.61
C MET A 104 -28.47 21.64 -32.45
N VAL A 105 -27.33 21.02 -32.13
CA VAL A 105 -26.05 21.72 -31.95
C VAL A 105 -25.64 22.43 -33.24
N HIS A 106 -25.71 21.76 -34.38
CA HIS A 106 -25.39 22.36 -35.68
C HIS A 106 -26.29 23.55 -36.02
N LYS A 107 -27.59 23.45 -35.75
CA LYS A 107 -28.53 24.57 -35.93
C LYS A 107 -28.16 25.75 -35.03
N ALA A 108 -27.84 25.49 -33.76
CA ALA A 108 -27.46 26.54 -32.82
C ALA A 108 -26.16 27.26 -33.23
N LEU A 109 -25.14 26.52 -33.70
CA LEU A 109 -23.90 27.09 -34.23
C LEU A 109 -24.17 28.00 -35.44
N LYS A 110 -24.97 27.51 -36.40
CA LYS A 110 -25.37 28.31 -37.57
C LYS A 110 -26.13 29.58 -37.20
N SER A 111 -27.06 29.51 -36.26
CA SER A 111 -27.81 30.68 -35.80
C SER A 111 -26.92 31.74 -35.14
N ASN A 112 -25.77 31.35 -34.58
CA ASN A 112 -24.78 32.25 -33.99
C ASN A 112 -23.63 32.55 -34.95
N SER A 113 -23.82 32.34 -36.26
CA SER A 113 -22.83 32.64 -37.31
C SER A 113 -21.49 31.91 -37.15
N VAL A 114 -21.47 30.78 -36.44
CA VAL A 114 -20.32 29.87 -36.37
C VAL A 114 -20.37 28.94 -37.58
N PHE A 115 -19.28 28.90 -38.35
CA PHE A 115 -19.16 27.94 -39.44
C PHE A 115 -19.00 26.53 -38.87
N SER A 116 -20.02 25.70 -39.08
CA SER A 116 -20.02 24.31 -38.66
C SER A 116 -20.36 23.36 -39.80
N LEU A 117 -19.77 22.18 -39.74
CA LEU A 117 -20.09 21.00 -40.53
C LEU A 117 -20.85 20.01 -39.62
N GLN A 118 -21.64 19.15 -40.23
CA GLN A 118 -22.37 18.12 -39.50
C GLN A 118 -22.32 16.79 -40.25
N ILE A 119 -22.07 15.72 -39.51
CA ILE A 119 -22.17 14.35 -40.00
C ILE A 119 -22.70 13.42 -38.91
N HIS A 120 -23.58 12.51 -39.27
CA HIS A 120 -24.15 11.54 -38.33
C HIS A 120 -24.45 10.22 -39.04
N LYS A 121 -24.79 9.17 -38.31
CA LYS A 121 -25.04 7.82 -38.88
C LYS A 121 -26.02 7.79 -40.07
N GLU A 122 -27.05 8.65 -40.07
CA GLU A 122 -28.04 8.74 -41.16
C GLU A 122 -27.58 9.59 -42.36
N SER A 123 -26.39 10.19 -42.33
CA SER A 123 -25.87 11.05 -43.40
C SER A 123 -25.39 10.20 -44.58
N LYS A 124 -26.28 9.99 -45.57
CA LYS A 124 -25.93 9.31 -46.82
C LYS A 124 -25.13 10.29 -47.71
N PHE A 125 -23.86 10.00 -47.99
CA PHE A 125 -23.01 10.66 -49.00
C PHE A 125 -22.28 11.98 -48.67
N ASN A 126 -22.12 12.37 -47.40
CA ASN A 126 -21.45 13.65 -47.07
C ASN A 126 -19.98 13.54 -46.61
N PHE A 127 -19.40 12.32 -46.51
CA PHE A 127 -18.07 12.11 -45.93
C PHE A 127 -16.95 12.83 -46.71
N LYS A 128 -16.92 12.68 -48.03
CA LYS A 128 -15.87 13.28 -48.87
C LYS A 128 -15.89 14.81 -48.80
N TYR A 129 -17.08 15.41 -48.90
CA TYR A 129 -17.26 16.85 -48.76
C TYR A 129 -16.84 17.35 -47.38
N VAL A 130 -17.24 16.66 -46.31
CA VAL A 130 -16.85 17.03 -44.94
C VAL A 130 -15.33 16.99 -44.77
N LEU A 131 -14.67 15.95 -45.29
CA LEU A 131 -13.21 15.82 -45.20
C LEU A 131 -12.48 16.88 -46.06
N GLU A 132 -13.00 17.19 -47.25
CA GLU A 132 -12.51 18.30 -48.08
C GLU A 132 -12.63 19.65 -47.35
N GLN A 133 -13.76 19.90 -46.67
CA GLN A 133 -13.92 21.13 -45.88
C GLN A 133 -13.07 21.13 -44.60
N TRP A 134 -12.82 19.97 -43.99
CA TRP A 134 -11.96 19.82 -42.79
C TRP A 134 -10.49 20.08 -43.10
N THR A 135 -10.03 19.62 -44.26
CA THR A 135 -8.64 19.75 -44.72
C THR A 135 -8.32 21.11 -45.36
N LYS A 136 -9.36 21.85 -45.77
CA LYS A 136 -9.21 23.17 -46.37
C LYS A 136 -8.52 24.15 -45.41
N LYS A 137 -7.51 24.87 -45.91
CA LYS A 137 -6.85 25.96 -45.17
C LYS A 137 -7.75 27.20 -45.18
N TYR A 138 -8.30 27.56 -44.03
CA TYR A 138 -9.05 28.81 -43.83
C TYR A 138 -8.10 29.97 -43.51
N ARG A 139 -8.57 31.21 -43.71
CA ARG A 139 -7.83 32.41 -43.26
C ARG A 139 -7.60 32.33 -41.75
N SER A 140 -6.47 32.86 -41.26
CA SER A 140 -6.09 32.76 -39.84
C SER A 140 -7.22 33.28 -38.93
N GLY A 141 -7.62 32.46 -37.95
CA GLY A 141 -8.52 32.87 -36.85
C GLY A 141 -9.94 32.32 -36.88
N THR A 142 -10.41 31.68 -37.96
CA THR A 142 -11.75 31.03 -37.94
C THR A 142 -11.63 29.54 -37.59
N PRO A 143 -12.27 29.06 -36.50
CA PRO A 143 -12.26 27.65 -36.16
C PRO A 143 -13.11 26.83 -37.15
N VAL A 144 -12.68 25.61 -37.44
CA VAL A 144 -13.47 24.63 -38.20
C VAL A 144 -14.15 23.73 -37.20
N VAL A 145 -15.48 23.85 -37.10
CA VAL A 145 -16.26 23.04 -36.15
C VAL A 145 -16.96 21.91 -36.91
N LEU A 146 -16.74 20.67 -36.50
CA LEU A 146 -17.48 19.51 -37.02
C LEU A 146 -18.28 18.86 -35.89
N VAL A 147 -19.59 18.84 -36.04
CA VAL A 147 -20.53 18.18 -35.13
C VAL A 147 -20.79 16.77 -35.62
N LEU A 148 -20.56 15.77 -34.76
CA LEU A 148 -20.67 14.37 -35.14
C LEU A 148 -21.22 13.43 -34.07
N THR A 149 -21.71 12.28 -34.53
CA THR A 149 -21.99 11.10 -33.69
C THR A 149 -20.84 10.10 -33.77
N ASP A 150 -20.68 9.28 -32.74
CA ASP A 150 -19.54 8.35 -32.60
C ASP A 150 -19.39 7.38 -33.78
N ASP A 151 -20.51 6.95 -34.39
CA ASP A 151 -20.54 6.03 -35.53
C ASP A 151 -19.73 6.52 -36.75
N CYS A 152 -19.48 7.83 -36.86
CA CYS A 152 -18.79 8.43 -37.99
C CYS A 152 -17.28 8.51 -37.83
N MET A 153 -16.73 8.28 -36.63
CA MET A 153 -15.32 8.51 -36.31
C MET A 153 -14.38 7.68 -37.18
N GLN A 154 -14.62 6.37 -37.25
CA GLN A 154 -13.75 5.44 -37.98
C GLN A 154 -13.71 5.76 -39.47
N SER A 155 -14.86 6.12 -40.05
CA SER A 155 -14.96 6.47 -41.48
C SER A 155 -14.30 7.81 -41.82
N LEU A 156 -14.25 8.74 -40.87
CA LEU A 156 -13.62 10.04 -41.06
C LEU A 156 -12.10 9.99 -40.88
N GLY A 157 -11.59 9.14 -39.98
CA GLY A 157 -10.15 8.98 -39.75
C GLY A 157 -9.43 10.28 -39.36
N ILE A 158 -10.13 11.22 -38.71
CA ILE A 158 -9.56 12.50 -38.29
C ILE A 158 -8.65 12.27 -37.08
N THR A 159 -7.39 12.70 -37.17
CA THR A 159 -6.37 12.59 -36.13
C THR A 159 -5.75 13.94 -35.75
N ASP A 160 -6.05 15.00 -36.51
CA ASP A 160 -5.44 16.33 -36.40
C ASP A 160 -6.35 17.37 -35.72
N ALA A 161 -7.37 16.94 -34.97
CA ALA A 161 -8.19 17.84 -34.19
C ALA A 161 -7.38 18.50 -33.06
N THR A 162 -7.53 19.81 -32.88
CA THR A 162 -6.86 20.55 -31.80
C THR A 162 -7.73 20.63 -30.55
N CYS A 163 -9.05 20.44 -30.70
CA CYS A 163 -10.00 20.44 -29.60
C CYS A 163 -11.10 19.39 -29.83
N VAL A 164 -11.36 18.57 -28.81
CA VAL A 164 -12.46 17.62 -28.78
C VAL A 164 -13.40 18.02 -27.66
N ILE A 165 -14.63 18.37 -28.01
CA ILE A 165 -15.70 18.71 -27.07
C ILE A 165 -16.65 17.52 -26.96
N HIS A 166 -16.71 16.93 -25.79
CA HIS A 166 -17.69 15.91 -25.42
C HIS A 166 -18.97 16.62 -25.01
N PHE A 167 -19.78 17.01 -26.00
CA PHE A 167 -21.05 17.66 -25.74
C PHE A 167 -21.92 16.72 -24.91
N SER A 168 -22.02 15.45 -25.31
CA SER A 168 -22.49 14.34 -24.47
C SER A 168 -21.33 13.44 -24.06
N PHE A 169 -21.30 12.96 -22.81
CA PHE A 169 -20.29 12.01 -22.37
C PHE A 169 -20.60 10.59 -22.87
N PRO A 170 -19.61 9.83 -23.39
CA PRO A 170 -19.83 8.47 -23.89
C PRO A 170 -19.42 7.40 -22.86
N SER A 171 -19.47 6.13 -23.26
CA SER A 171 -18.82 5.07 -22.48
C SER A 171 -17.29 5.24 -22.46
N PRO A 172 -16.57 4.72 -21.45
CA PRO A 172 -15.11 4.86 -21.35
C PRO A 172 -14.34 4.42 -22.61
N ARG A 173 -14.78 3.34 -23.26
CA ARG A 173 -14.18 2.84 -24.50
C ARG A 173 -14.29 3.85 -25.65
N ILE A 174 -15.47 4.45 -25.82
CA ILE A 174 -15.70 5.45 -26.87
C ILE A 174 -15.00 6.77 -26.52
N PHE A 175 -14.96 7.13 -25.24
CA PHE A 175 -14.22 8.30 -24.77
C PHE A 175 -12.74 8.25 -25.20
N ALA A 176 -12.09 7.11 -25.01
CA ALA A 176 -10.72 6.87 -25.47
C ALA A 176 -10.56 7.06 -26.99
N GLN A 177 -11.50 6.53 -27.78
CA GLN A 177 -11.51 6.71 -29.23
C GLN A 177 -11.67 8.18 -29.63
N ARG A 178 -12.51 8.95 -28.92
CA ARG A 178 -12.70 10.39 -29.23
C ARG A 178 -11.40 11.16 -29.02
N LEU A 179 -10.63 10.83 -27.99
CA LEU A 179 -9.32 11.43 -27.71
C LEU A 179 -8.28 11.12 -28.79
N HIS A 180 -8.32 9.93 -29.39
CA HIS A 180 -7.44 9.55 -30.50
C HIS A 180 -7.58 10.48 -31.73
N SER A 181 -8.72 11.18 -31.86
CA SER A 181 -8.91 12.16 -32.93
C SER A 181 -7.98 13.37 -32.87
N MET A 182 -7.19 13.50 -31.80
CA MET A 182 -6.18 14.53 -31.59
C MET A 182 -4.74 13.99 -31.63
N SER A 183 -4.54 12.74 -32.04
CA SER A 183 -3.25 12.03 -31.94
C SER A 183 -2.10 12.69 -32.70
N ASP A 184 -2.35 13.39 -33.80
CA ASP A 184 -1.31 14.15 -34.52
C ASP A 184 -0.82 15.38 -33.73
N ASN A 185 -1.61 15.82 -32.74
CA ASN A 185 -1.29 16.94 -31.85
C ASN A 185 -0.77 16.49 -30.47
N PHE A 186 -0.45 15.21 -30.29
CA PHE A 186 0.17 14.72 -29.06
C PHE A 186 1.63 15.23 -28.95
N CYS A 187 1.99 15.74 -27.77
CA CYS A 187 3.35 16.19 -27.52
C CYS A 187 4.30 15.00 -27.49
N ASN A 188 5.42 15.10 -28.21
CA ASN A 188 6.48 14.09 -28.14
C ASN A 188 7.24 14.23 -26.82
N VAL A 189 7.17 13.19 -25.99
CA VAL A 189 7.83 13.10 -24.68
C VAL A 189 9.37 13.18 -24.78
N ILE A 190 9.93 12.83 -25.94
CA ILE A 190 11.38 12.68 -26.18
C ILE A 190 12.04 13.98 -26.69
N LYS A 191 11.28 14.93 -27.25
CA LYS A 191 11.89 16.15 -27.80
C LYS A 191 12.20 17.14 -26.69
N ASP A 192 13.49 17.31 -26.39
CA ASP A 192 14.01 18.36 -25.52
C ASP A 192 13.46 19.72 -25.94
N SER A 193 13.07 20.50 -24.93
CA SER A 193 12.53 21.85 -24.99
C SER A 193 13.56 22.91 -25.42
N SER A 194 14.48 22.60 -26.33
CA SER A 194 15.51 23.53 -26.81
C SER A 194 15.02 24.51 -27.89
N VAL A 195 13.73 24.49 -28.21
CA VAL A 195 13.07 25.52 -29.00
C VAL A 195 11.73 25.80 -28.30
N ASP A 196 11.49 27.05 -27.93
CA ASP A 196 10.17 27.59 -27.51
C ASP A 196 9.17 27.51 -28.67
N GLN A 197 8.92 26.30 -29.17
CA GLN A 197 7.78 26.06 -30.01
C GLN A 197 6.59 25.97 -29.06
N GLU A 198 5.80 27.05 -29.00
CA GLU A 198 4.46 27.07 -28.40
C GLU A 198 3.66 25.89 -28.98
N CYS A 199 3.82 24.72 -28.38
CA CYS A 199 3.02 23.57 -28.73
C CYS A 199 1.63 23.89 -28.24
N THR A 200 0.73 24.21 -29.17
CA THR A 200 -0.69 24.37 -28.87
C THR A 200 -1.20 23.06 -28.30
N LYS A 201 -1.33 22.99 -26.97
CA LYS A 201 -1.79 21.79 -26.28
C LYS A 201 -3.18 21.42 -26.80
N ALA A 202 -3.31 20.23 -27.37
CA ALA A 202 -4.60 19.66 -27.72
C ALA A 202 -5.51 19.66 -26.49
N ARG A 203 -6.79 19.95 -26.66
CA ARG A 203 -7.73 20.15 -25.55
C ARG A 203 -8.90 19.20 -25.63
N SER A 204 -9.18 18.49 -24.54
CA SER A 204 -10.41 17.74 -24.36
C SER A 204 -11.33 18.47 -23.39
N VAL A 205 -12.52 18.86 -23.85
CA VAL A 205 -13.51 19.58 -23.04
C VAL A 205 -14.70 18.66 -22.76
N ILE A 206 -15.00 18.42 -21.50
CA ILE A 206 -16.13 17.60 -21.04
C ILE A 206 -17.22 18.53 -20.53
N LEU A 207 -18.41 18.49 -21.15
CA LEU A 207 -19.60 19.15 -20.60
C LEU A 207 -20.23 18.21 -19.56
N LEU A 208 -20.03 18.53 -18.28
CA LEU A 208 -20.54 17.72 -17.18
C LEU A 208 -21.96 18.15 -16.85
N THR A 209 -22.92 17.23 -17.00
CA THR A 209 -24.35 17.46 -16.83
C THR A 209 -24.95 16.40 -15.91
N GLU A 210 -26.21 16.58 -15.50
CA GLU A 210 -26.95 15.63 -14.66
C GLU A 210 -27.05 14.24 -15.32
N ASN A 211 -27.11 14.20 -16.65
CA ASN A 211 -27.16 12.96 -17.43
C ASN A 211 -25.83 12.18 -17.43
N SER A 212 -24.74 12.79 -16.97
CA SER A 212 -23.42 12.15 -16.88
C SER A 212 -23.23 11.37 -15.57
N ALA A 213 -24.27 11.30 -14.73
CA ALA A 213 -24.24 10.68 -13.40
C ALA A 213 -23.64 9.27 -13.39
N CYS A 214 -24.06 8.39 -14.31
CA CYS A 214 -23.57 7.02 -14.39
C CYS A 214 -22.07 6.90 -14.71
N HIS A 215 -21.46 7.96 -15.24
CA HIS A 215 -20.05 7.99 -15.63
C HIS A 215 -19.18 8.83 -14.68
N ALA A 216 -19.77 9.53 -13.71
CA ALA A 216 -19.05 10.50 -12.88
C ALA A 216 -17.83 9.91 -12.14
N LEU A 217 -17.96 8.69 -11.60
CA LEU A 217 -16.82 8.02 -10.95
C LEU A 217 -15.69 7.70 -11.92
N GLY A 218 -16.01 7.29 -13.15
CA GLY A 218 -15.03 7.03 -14.20
C GLY A 218 -14.32 8.31 -14.64
N ILE A 219 -15.11 9.37 -14.85
CA ILE A 219 -14.61 10.71 -15.20
C ILE A 219 -13.67 11.22 -14.12
N LEU A 220 -14.08 11.19 -12.84
CA LEU A 220 -13.26 11.66 -11.73
C LEU A 220 -11.90 10.95 -11.69
N ARG A 221 -11.89 9.62 -11.81
CA ARG A 221 -10.64 8.83 -11.79
C ARG A 221 -9.73 9.18 -12.96
N TYR A 222 -10.31 9.31 -14.15
CA TYR A 222 -9.54 9.68 -15.34
C TYR A 222 -8.91 11.08 -15.18
N LEU A 223 -9.68 12.06 -14.68
CA LEU A 223 -9.18 13.41 -14.44
C LEU A 223 -8.10 13.46 -13.35
N GLN A 224 -8.26 12.69 -12.26
CA GLN A 224 -7.24 12.55 -11.22
C GLN A 224 -5.95 11.96 -11.80
N HIS A 225 -6.06 10.93 -12.65
CA HIS A 225 -4.93 10.30 -13.31
C HIS A 225 -4.25 11.22 -14.33
N ALA A 226 -5.04 12.02 -15.05
CA ALA A 226 -4.55 13.04 -15.97
C ALA A 226 -4.02 14.31 -15.26
N GLU A 227 -4.00 14.34 -13.93
CA GLU A 227 -3.63 15.51 -13.11
C GLU A 227 -4.40 16.80 -13.51
N ALA A 228 -5.65 16.66 -13.91
CA ALA A 228 -6.49 17.74 -14.38
C ALA A 228 -7.18 18.51 -13.24
N GLU A 229 -7.60 19.75 -13.52
CA GLU A 229 -8.44 20.52 -12.59
C GLU A 229 -9.83 19.90 -12.50
N ILE A 230 -10.22 19.53 -11.28
CA ILE A 230 -11.51 18.87 -11.00
C ILE A 230 -12.45 19.87 -10.32
N PRO A 231 -13.63 20.14 -10.91
CA PRO A 231 -14.63 21.00 -10.28
C PRO A 231 -15.13 20.43 -8.93
N PRO A 232 -15.32 21.26 -7.89
CA PRO A 232 -15.83 20.82 -6.60
C PRO A 232 -17.17 20.08 -6.69
N GLU A 233 -18.04 20.48 -7.61
CA GLU A 233 -19.35 19.85 -7.82
C GLU A 233 -19.23 18.39 -8.25
N LEU A 234 -18.21 18.07 -9.06
CA LEU A 234 -17.92 16.69 -9.48
C LEU A 234 -17.38 15.88 -8.30
N HIS A 235 -16.54 16.48 -7.44
CA HIS A 235 -16.01 15.83 -6.25
C HIS A 235 -17.13 15.48 -5.26
N ASP A 236 -18.02 16.43 -4.97
CA ASP A 236 -19.15 16.23 -4.05
C ASP A 236 -20.15 15.21 -4.59
N PHE A 237 -20.46 15.30 -5.89
CA PHE A 237 -21.34 14.35 -6.56
C PHE A 237 -20.77 12.93 -6.55
N ALA A 238 -19.50 12.76 -6.89
CA ALA A 238 -18.82 11.47 -6.86
C ALA A 238 -18.73 10.90 -5.43
N SER A 239 -18.51 11.75 -4.41
CA SER A 239 -18.46 11.31 -3.01
C SER A 239 -19.79 10.70 -2.56
N LYS A 240 -20.92 11.37 -2.87
CA LYS A 240 -22.27 10.85 -2.58
C LYS A 240 -22.56 9.54 -3.31
N MET A 241 -22.10 9.40 -4.55
CA MET A 241 -22.22 8.13 -5.28
C MET A 241 -21.40 7.01 -4.65
N LEU A 242 -20.17 7.31 -4.20
CA LEU A 242 -19.33 6.32 -3.52
C LEU A 242 -19.94 5.86 -2.20
N GLU A 243 -20.57 6.76 -1.45
CA GLU A 243 -21.34 6.41 -0.25
C GLU A 243 -22.51 5.48 -0.58
N ALA A 244 -23.33 5.82 -1.59
CA ALA A 244 -24.44 4.97 -2.01
C ALA A 244 -24.00 3.58 -2.54
N GLU A 245 -22.87 3.50 -3.26
CA GLU A 245 -22.27 2.23 -3.67
C GLU A 245 -21.71 1.43 -2.48
N GLU A 246 -21.22 2.12 -1.45
CA GLU A 246 -20.73 1.50 -0.22
C GLU A 246 -21.89 0.94 0.62
N ASP A 247 -23.03 1.64 0.68
CA ASP A 247 -24.25 1.17 1.35
C ASP A 247 -24.78 -0.13 0.74
N LYS A 248 -24.65 -0.31 -0.58
CA LYS A 248 -25.02 -1.57 -1.26
C LYS A 248 -24.16 -2.76 -0.83
N LYS A 249 -22.99 -2.51 -0.23
CA LYS A 249 -22.04 -3.55 0.22
C LYS A 249 -22.26 -3.94 1.69
N PHE A 250 -23.32 -3.47 2.35
CA PHE A 250 -23.52 -3.68 3.79
C PHE A 250 -23.51 -5.17 4.24
N SER A 251 -23.89 -6.09 3.36
CA SER A 251 -23.87 -7.55 3.60
C SER A 251 -22.56 -8.25 3.17
N ARG A 252 -21.65 -7.54 2.51
CA ARG A 252 -20.34 -8.04 2.08
C ARG A 252 -19.37 -8.13 3.26
N PRO A 253 -18.33 -8.98 3.20
CA PRO A 253 -17.30 -8.99 4.22
C PRO A 253 -16.51 -7.67 4.24
N LEU A 254 -15.92 -7.32 5.39
CA LEU A 254 -15.02 -6.17 5.50
C LEU A 254 -13.77 -6.41 4.64
N CYS A 255 -13.39 -5.40 3.86
CA CYS A 255 -12.27 -5.44 2.93
C CYS A 255 -10.99 -5.99 3.59
N GLY A 256 -10.41 -7.04 2.99
CA GLY A 256 -9.19 -7.67 3.50
C GLY A 256 -7.98 -6.72 3.56
N TYR A 257 -7.84 -5.83 2.57
CA TYR A 257 -6.77 -4.83 2.56
C TYR A 257 -6.93 -3.77 3.65
N LEU A 258 -8.16 -3.32 3.86
CA LEU A 258 -8.49 -2.42 4.95
C LEU A 258 -8.14 -3.07 6.30
N LYS A 259 -8.53 -4.34 6.51
CA LYS A 259 -8.18 -5.10 7.72
C LYS A 259 -6.67 -5.26 7.92
N THR A 260 -5.93 -5.56 6.85
CA THR A 260 -4.52 -5.97 6.93
C THR A 260 -3.55 -4.78 6.95
N PHE A 261 -3.93 -3.67 6.34
CA PHE A 261 -3.04 -2.51 6.14
C PHE A 261 -3.61 -1.18 6.64
N GLY A 262 -4.87 -1.14 7.07
CA GLY A 262 -5.57 0.09 7.42
C GLY A 262 -6.06 0.90 6.21
N ILE A 263 -5.77 0.48 4.97
CA ILE A 263 -6.16 1.19 3.76
C ILE A 263 -6.44 0.23 2.60
N CYS A 264 -7.47 0.56 1.80
CA CYS A 264 -7.73 -0.09 0.51
C CYS A 264 -7.47 0.90 -0.63
N ARG A 265 -6.41 0.68 -1.41
CA ARG A 265 -6.04 1.60 -2.51
C ARG A 265 -7.08 1.66 -3.63
N ASN A 266 -7.83 0.57 -3.82
CA ASN A 266 -8.83 0.45 -4.87
C ASN A 266 -10.27 0.47 -4.31
N ARG A 267 -10.54 1.29 -3.27
CA ARG A 267 -11.85 1.38 -2.60
C ARG A 267 -13.04 1.44 -3.57
N THR A 268 -12.87 2.19 -4.65
CA THR A 268 -13.91 2.46 -5.64
C THR A 268 -14.22 1.28 -6.57
N MET A 269 -13.34 0.27 -6.65
CA MET A 269 -13.56 -0.99 -7.40
C MET A 269 -13.60 -2.22 -6.49
N CYS A 270 -13.36 -2.04 -5.19
CA CYS A 270 -13.30 -3.15 -4.27
C CYS A 270 -14.72 -3.70 -4.03
N PRO A 271 -14.91 -5.03 -4.18
CA PRO A 271 -16.23 -5.67 -4.04
C PRO A 271 -16.68 -5.75 -2.57
N ASP A 272 -15.73 -5.64 -1.65
CA ASP A 272 -15.94 -5.72 -0.21
C ASP A 272 -16.27 -4.35 0.37
N ARG A 273 -16.85 -4.35 1.57
CA ARG A 273 -17.20 -3.10 2.26
C ARG A 273 -15.99 -2.50 2.98
N HIS A 274 -16.05 -1.19 3.20
CA HIS A 274 -15.08 -0.33 3.87
C HIS A 274 -15.71 0.43 5.03
N GLN A 275 -16.97 0.15 5.36
CA GLN A 275 -17.65 0.67 6.54
C GLN A 275 -18.00 -0.48 7.49
N ILE A 276 -17.98 -0.22 8.79
CA ILE A 276 -18.34 -1.20 9.81
C ILE A 276 -19.86 -1.34 9.84
N ASN A 277 -20.33 -2.58 9.85
CA ASN A 277 -21.72 -2.93 10.03
C ASN A 277 -21.89 -3.54 11.42
N LEU A 278 -22.47 -2.79 12.36
CA LEU A 278 -22.62 -3.23 13.74
C LEU A 278 -23.43 -4.52 13.91
N GLN A 279 -24.33 -4.85 12.98
CA GLN A 279 -25.13 -6.08 13.09
C GLN A 279 -24.30 -7.33 12.82
N ILE A 280 -23.24 -7.21 12.02
CA ILE A 280 -22.39 -8.32 11.58
C ILE A 280 -21.02 -8.30 12.28
N ASP A 281 -20.51 -7.11 12.59
CA ASP A 281 -19.16 -6.90 13.13
C ASP A 281 -19.10 -6.78 14.64
N VAL A 282 -20.26 -6.56 15.30
CA VAL A 282 -20.31 -6.61 16.76
C VAL A 282 -20.37 -8.09 17.17
N PRO A 283 -19.50 -8.51 18.10
CA PRO A 283 -19.44 -9.89 18.54
C PRO A 283 -20.75 -10.32 19.22
N GLN A 284 -21.47 -11.26 18.60
CA GLN A 284 -22.62 -11.92 19.23
C GLN A 284 -22.20 -13.08 20.16
N ASN A 285 -20.99 -13.63 19.97
CA ASN A 285 -20.45 -14.76 20.73
C ASN A 285 -18.92 -14.65 20.85
N ILE A 286 -18.41 -13.68 21.60
CA ILE A 286 -17.03 -13.80 22.08
C ILE A 286 -17.00 -14.94 23.10
N SER A 287 -16.08 -15.89 22.92
CA SER A 287 -15.68 -16.76 24.03
C SER A 287 -15.28 -15.84 25.18
N ASP A 288 -15.95 -15.94 26.33
CA ASP A 288 -15.70 -15.21 27.58
C ASP A 288 -14.20 -14.96 27.89
N LYS A 289 -13.30 -15.79 27.35
CA LYS A 289 -11.84 -15.71 27.44
C LYS A 289 -11.20 -14.45 26.83
N ILE A 290 -11.72 -13.86 25.75
CA ILE A 290 -11.15 -12.61 25.17
C ILE A 290 -11.49 -11.40 26.06
N ILE A 291 -12.57 -11.49 26.85
CA ILE A 291 -13.02 -10.42 27.76
C ILE A 291 -12.34 -10.53 29.14
N ARG A 292 -11.93 -11.74 29.56
CA ARG A 292 -11.48 -12.01 30.94
C ARG A 292 -10.00 -11.74 31.25
N THR A 293 -9.14 -11.50 30.25
CA THR A 293 -7.72 -11.19 30.49
C THR A 293 -7.25 -10.06 29.57
N PRO A 294 -6.91 -8.87 30.09
CA PRO A 294 -6.41 -7.80 29.25
C PRO A 294 -5.06 -8.17 28.65
N GLY A 295 -4.95 -8.10 27.33
CA GLY A 295 -3.68 -7.96 26.63
C GLY A 295 -3.15 -9.21 25.95
N CYS A 296 -2.82 -10.29 26.67
CA CYS A 296 -2.00 -11.38 26.09
C CYS A 296 -2.73 -12.72 26.02
N VAL A 297 -2.70 -13.35 24.83
CA VAL A 297 -3.28 -14.67 24.55
C VAL A 297 -2.23 -15.62 23.98
N THR A 298 -2.49 -16.92 24.06
CA THR A 298 -1.70 -17.93 23.36
C THR A 298 -2.44 -18.37 22.10
N ILE A 299 -1.79 -18.19 20.94
CA ILE A 299 -2.35 -18.45 19.62
C ILE A 299 -1.66 -19.66 19.01
N LEU A 300 -2.45 -20.52 18.38
CA LEU A 300 -2.00 -21.60 17.51
C LEU A 300 -2.44 -21.31 16.07
N PRO A 301 -1.56 -20.79 15.20
CA PRO A 301 -1.87 -20.58 13.78
C PRO A 301 -2.02 -21.91 13.05
N LEU A 302 -3.11 -22.09 12.31
CA LEU A 302 -3.44 -23.34 11.60
C LEU A 302 -3.47 -23.14 10.08
N HIS A 303 -3.99 -22.00 9.62
CA HIS A 303 -4.07 -21.66 8.22
C HIS A 303 -3.48 -20.27 7.97
N ILE A 304 -2.44 -20.19 7.13
CA ILE A 304 -1.71 -18.95 6.84
C ILE A 304 -2.22 -18.44 5.50
N VAL A 305 -2.88 -17.27 5.50
CA VAL A 305 -3.45 -16.67 4.27
C VAL A 305 -2.37 -15.90 3.52
N ASN A 306 -1.63 -15.06 4.24
CA ASN A 306 -0.48 -14.33 3.73
C ASN A 306 0.50 -14.02 4.87
N ALA A 307 1.55 -13.25 4.61
CA ALA A 307 2.58 -12.95 5.60
C ALA A 307 2.05 -12.27 6.88
N THR A 308 0.88 -11.64 6.91
CA THR A 308 0.33 -10.92 8.07
C THR A 308 -1.06 -11.36 8.51
N ASN A 309 -1.76 -12.20 7.74
CA ASN A 309 -3.12 -12.66 8.03
C ASN A 309 -3.15 -14.18 8.14
N TYR A 310 -3.65 -14.68 9.27
CA TYR A 310 -3.73 -16.10 9.59
C TYR A 310 -5.05 -16.44 10.27
N TYR A 311 -5.50 -17.69 10.13
CA TYR A 311 -6.51 -18.28 10.98
C TYR A 311 -5.88 -19.29 11.95
N GLY A 312 -6.38 -19.32 13.17
CA GLY A 312 -5.89 -20.21 14.21
C GLY A 312 -6.82 -20.29 15.40
N ARG A 313 -6.39 -20.95 16.47
CA ARG A 313 -7.13 -21.07 17.72
C ARG A 313 -6.46 -20.27 18.83
N ILE A 314 -7.27 -19.77 19.77
CA ILE A 314 -6.76 -19.30 21.06
C ILE A 314 -6.73 -20.49 22.00
N VAL A 315 -5.54 -20.88 22.44
CA VAL A 315 -5.32 -22.07 23.29
C VAL A 315 -5.20 -21.63 24.74
N ASP A 316 -5.95 -22.31 25.63
CA ASP A 316 -5.88 -22.08 27.07
C ASP A 316 -4.67 -22.80 27.68
N LYS A 317 -3.95 -22.12 28.58
CA LYS A 317 -2.80 -22.69 29.30
C LYS A 317 -3.19 -23.81 30.27
N GLN A 318 -4.46 -23.86 30.71
CA GLN A 318 -4.92 -24.84 31.71
C GLN A 318 -5.61 -26.07 31.09
N LYS A 319 -6.51 -25.87 30.09
CA LYS A 319 -7.24 -26.98 29.45
C LYS A 319 -7.78 -26.59 28.07
N ASP A 320 -7.29 -27.26 27.02
CA ASP A 320 -7.80 -27.10 25.65
C ASP A 320 -9.05 -27.96 25.44
N GLN A 321 -10.22 -27.35 25.62
CA GLN A 321 -11.52 -28.02 25.44
C GLN A 321 -11.74 -28.52 24.02
N TYR A 322 -11.16 -27.85 23.01
CA TYR A 322 -11.31 -28.29 21.63
C TYR A 322 -10.52 -29.56 21.35
N THR A 323 -9.31 -29.69 21.89
CA THR A 323 -8.51 -30.91 21.71
C THR A 323 -9.26 -32.14 22.23
N ILE A 324 -9.93 -32.02 23.37
CA ILE A 324 -10.77 -33.10 23.92
C ILE A 324 -11.94 -33.42 22.97
N LEU A 325 -12.66 -32.39 22.50
CA LEU A 325 -13.76 -32.57 21.54
C LEU A 325 -13.27 -33.20 20.23
N ALA A 326 -12.10 -32.80 19.74
CA ALA A 326 -11.50 -33.32 18.52
C ALA A 326 -11.13 -34.80 18.68
N GLU A 327 -10.54 -35.20 19.81
CA GLU A 327 -10.25 -36.61 20.13
C GLU A 327 -11.53 -37.44 20.20
N GLU A 328 -12.53 -37.00 20.97
CA GLU A 328 -13.82 -37.68 21.09
C GLU A 328 -14.55 -37.82 19.74
N MET A 329 -14.48 -36.78 18.90
CA MET A 329 -15.08 -36.78 17.57
C MET A 329 -14.36 -37.74 16.62
N ASN A 330 -13.01 -37.75 16.65
CA ASN A 330 -12.23 -38.69 15.85
C ASN A 330 -12.51 -40.14 16.28
N GLU A 331 -12.56 -40.44 17.59
CA GLU A 331 -12.93 -41.78 18.08
C GLU A 331 -14.35 -42.18 17.66
N TYR A 332 -15.32 -41.27 17.73
CA TYR A 332 -16.69 -41.55 17.33
C TYR A 332 -16.81 -41.95 15.85
N PHE A 333 -16.15 -41.22 14.96
CA PHE A 333 -16.23 -41.49 13.53
C PHE A 333 -15.28 -42.59 13.05
N LYS A 334 -14.41 -43.16 13.90
CA LYS A 334 -13.67 -44.38 13.54
C LYS A 334 -14.62 -45.55 13.26
N GLU A 335 -15.71 -45.62 14.02
CA GLU A 335 -16.74 -46.64 13.87
C GLU A 335 -17.55 -46.41 12.57
N PRO A 336 -17.53 -47.34 11.60
CA PRO A 336 -18.15 -47.15 10.28
C PRO A 336 -19.66 -46.88 10.35
N SER A 337 -20.35 -47.45 11.33
CA SER A 337 -21.79 -47.24 11.54
C SER A 337 -22.16 -45.79 11.88
N ASN A 338 -21.20 -44.98 12.34
CA ASN A 338 -21.40 -43.56 12.66
C ASN A 338 -21.17 -42.62 11.46
N LYS A 339 -20.65 -43.12 10.33
CA LYS A 339 -20.37 -42.31 9.12
C LYS A 339 -21.63 -42.18 8.25
N ILE A 340 -22.62 -41.45 8.75
CA ILE A 340 -23.90 -41.26 8.06
C ILE A 340 -23.81 -40.06 7.12
N SER A 341 -23.83 -40.30 5.81
CA SER A 341 -23.87 -39.23 4.79
C SER A 341 -25.19 -38.45 4.82
N VAL A 342 -25.11 -37.15 4.55
CA VAL A 342 -26.27 -36.24 4.53
C VAL A 342 -26.92 -36.23 3.14
N LYS A 343 -28.26 -36.34 3.10
CA LYS A 343 -29.03 -36.26 1.85
C LYS A 343 -29.33 -34.82 1.42
N ASN A 344 -29.75 -33.99 2.37
CA ASN A 344 -30.13 -32.60 2.14
C ASN A 344 -29.13 -31.67 2.84
N VAL A 345 -28.37 -30.93 2.04
CA VAL A 345 -27.36 -29.98 2.53
C VAL A 345 -27.98 -28.59 2.60
N GLU A 346 -27.85 -27.95 3.77
CA GLU A 346 -28.40 -26.63 4.05
C GLU A 346 -27.27 -25.61 4.19
N LYS A 347 -27.52 -24.39 3.69
CA LYS A 347 -26.57 -23.27 3.82
C LYS A 347 -26.49 -22.85 5.29
N LEU A 348 -25.27 -22.56 5.76
CA LEU A 348 -24.93 -22.18 7.15
C LEU A 348 -25.03 -23.30 8.20
N ALA A 349 -25.48 -24.50 7.84
CA ALA A 349 -25.52 -25.65 8.74
C ALA A 349 -24.13 -26.29 8.97
N LEU A 350 -23.99 -27.00 10.10
CA LEU A 350 -22.75 -27.67 10.51
C LEU A 350 -22.77 -29.18 10.18
N TYR A 351 -21.65 -29.68 9.70
CA TYR A 351 -21.45 -31.07 9.27
C TYR A 351 -20.09 -31.60 9.73
N GLY A 352 -19.96 -32.93 9.73
CA GLY A 352 -18.68 -33.61 9.84
C GLY A 352 -18.07 -33.84 8.46
N LEU A 353 -16.75 -33.77 8.34
CA LEU A 353 -16.03 -34.14 7.12
C LEU A 353 -14.80 -34.98 7.48
N CYS A 354 -14.60 -36.07 6.74
CA CYS A 354 -13.41 -36.90 6.84
C CYS A 354 -12.36 -36.43 5.83
N GLU A 355 -11.21 -35.96 6.29
CA GLU A 355 -10.05 -35.66 5.45
C GLU A 355 -8.89 -36.56 5.89
N LYS A 356 -8.51 -37.51 5.03
CA LYS A 356 -7.55 -38.58 5.34
C LYS A 356 -8.02 -39.40 6.56
N THR A 357 -7.42 -39.19 7.72
CA THR A 357 -7.71 -39.88 8.99
C THR A 357 -8.32 -38.96 10.04
N LEU A 358 -8.49 -37.67 9.75
CA LEU A 358 -8.99 -36.67 10.66
C LEU A 358 -10.42 -36.27 10.30
N PHE A 359 -11.22 -36.05 11.33
CA PHE A 359 -12.57 -35.54 11.21
C PHE A 359 -12.61 -34.07 11.61
N HIS A 360 -13.32 -33.27 10.82
CA HIS A 360 -13.43 -31.84 11.00
C HIS A 360 -14.89 -31.41 11.11
N ARG A 361 -15.14 -30.36 11.90
CA ARG A 361 -16.41 -29.64 11.88
C ARG A 361 -16.35 -28.60 10.77
N VAL A 362 -17.32 -28.66 9.87
CA VAL A 362 -17.38 -27.79 8.69
C VAL A 362 -18.74 -27.12 8.59
N GLN A 363 -18.77 -25.89 8.09
CA GLN A 363 -19.99 -25.14 7.81
C GLN A 363 -20.14 -24.94 6.30
N VAL A 364 -21.33 -25.16 5.76
CA VAL A 364 -21.62 -24.89 4.35
C VAL A 364 -21.80 -23.38 4.15
N VAL A 365 -20.95 -22.78 3.32
CA VAL A 365 -20.98 -21.35 3.02
C VAL A 365 -21.81 -21.07 1.77
N GLU A 366 -21.68 -21.91 0.75
CA GLU A 366 -22.31 -21.73 -0.54
C GLU A 366 -22.64 -23.10 -1.15
N ILE A 367 -23.81 -23.18 -1.80
CA ILE A 367 -24.26 -24.36 -2.53
C ILE A 367 -24.32 -23.92 -3.98
N SER A 368 -23.50 -24.53 -4.84
CA SER A 368 -23.48 -24.20 -6.26
C SER A 368 -24.84 -24.54 -6.88
N PRO A 369 -25.38 -23.67 -7.76
CA PRO A 369 -26.68 -23.92 -8.38
C PRO A 369 -26.68 -25.20 -9.22
N LYS A 370 -27.84 -25.86 -9.23
CA LYS A 370 -28.10 -27.11 -9.94
C LYS A 370 -28.03 -26.89 -11.46
N GLU A 371 -27.01 -27.41 -12.12
CA GLU A 371 -27.13 -27.85 -13.51
C GLU A 371 -27.64 -29.29 -13.45
N GLU A 372 -28.91 -29.46 -13.86
CA GLU A 372 -29.71 -30.69 -14.04
C GLU A 372 -29.24 -31.99 -13.35
N GLU A 373 -30.09 -32.52 -12.45
CA GLU A 373 -30.08 -33.89 -11.89
C GLU A 373 -28.73 -34.52 -11.48
N ASN A 374 -27.73 -33.73 -11.09
CA ASN A 374 -26.54 -34.28 -10.46
C ASN A 374 -26.82 -34.74 -9.02
N LEU A 375 -26.69 -36.05 -8.78
CA LEU A 375 -26.68 -36.68 -7.44
C LEU A 375 -25.50 -36.20 -6.57
N PHE A 376 -24.54 -35.50 -7.16
CA PHE A 376 -23.30 -35.01 -6.53
C PHE A 376 -23.22 -33.49 -6.63
N LEU A 377 -23.69 -32.80 -5.59
CA LEU A 377 -23.67 -31.35 -5.51
C LEU A 377 -22.31 -30.89 -4.97
N SER A 378 -21.58 -30.09 -5.74
CA SER A 378 -20.39 -29.40 -5.22
C SER A 378 -20.82 -28.29 -4.26
N VAL A 379 -20.24 -28.29 -3.07
CA VAL A 379 -20.54 -27.32 -2.01
C VAL A 379 -19.25 -26.69 -1.49
N LYS A 380 -19.31 -25.38 -1.22
CA LYS A 380 -18.21 -24.64 -0.61
C LYS A 380 -18.38 -24.66 0.90
N ILE A 381 -17.36 -25.16 1.59
CA ILE A 381 -17.36 -25.30 3.05
C ILE A 381 -16.27 -24.46 3.70
N LYS A 382 -16.47 -24.16 4.99
CA LYS A 382 -15.49 -23.54 5.88
C LYS A 382 -15.22 -24.47 7.05
N TYR A 383 -13.94 -24.72 7.32
CA TYR A 383 -13.51 -25.46 8.52
C TYR A 383 -13.62 -24.52 9.71
N ILE A 384 -14.62 -24.71 10.56
CA ILE A 384 -14.96 -23.71 11.59
C ILE A 384 -13.93 -23.63 12.73
N ASP A 385 -13.02 -24.59 12.79
CA ASP A 385 -11.96 -24.69 13.81
C ASP A 385 -10.56 -24.40 13.27
N GLU A 386 -10.38 -24.36 11.95
CA GLU A 386 -9.11 -24.05 11.27
C GLU A 386 -9.14 -22.74 10.48
N GLY A 387 -10.33 -22.32 10.03
CA GLY A 387 -10.58 -21.08 9.28
C GLY A 387 -10.41 -21.15 7.77
N ARG A 388 -9.79 -22.22 7.23
CA ARG A 388 -9.69 -22.43 5.77
C ARG A 388 -11.03 -22.76 5.12
N THR A 389 -11.10 -22.61 3.80
CA THR A 389 -12.27 -23.01 2.98
C THR A 389 -11.85 -24.04 1.93
N SER A 390 -12.78 -24.89 1.51
CA SER A 390 -12.57 -25.84 0.41
C SER A 390 -13.87 -26.10 -0.35
N GLN A 391 -13.76 -26.66 -1.54
CA GLN A 391 -14.89 -27.26 -2.25
C GLN A 391 -14.88 -28.77 -2.01
N VAL A 392 -16.04 -29.32 -1.70
CA VAL A 392 -16.25 -30.76 -1.48
C VAL A 392 -17.55 -31.19 -2.12
N GLN A 393 -17.71 -32.49 -2.35
CA GLN A 393 -18.97 -33.04 -2.81
C GLN A 393 -19.93 -33.27 -1.65
N SER A 394 -21.22 -33.03 -1.86
CA SER A 394 -22.25 -33.11 -0.82
C SER A 394 -22.29 -34.46 -0.09
N TYR A 395 -22.04 -35.56 -0.80
CA TYR A 395 -22.04 -36.91 -0.22
C TYR A 395 -20.90 -37.17 0.77
N GLN A 396 -19.84 -36.36 0.72
CA GLN A 396 -18.71 -36.44 1.67
C GLN A 396 -19.06 -35.83 3.03
N LEU A 397 -20.16 -35.06 3.12
CA LEU A 397 -20.62 -34.47 4.36
C LEU A 397 -21.35 -35.52 5.22
N LEU A 398 -20.93 -35.61 6.48
CA LEU A 398 -21.47 -36.49 7.48
C LEU A 398 -22.38 -35.73 8.44
N HIS A 399 -23.42 -36.40 8.92
CA HIS A 399 -24.24 -35.87 10.00
C HIS A 399 -23.35 -35.61 11.24
N LEU A 400 -23.43 -34.40 11.81
CA LEU A 400 -22.66 -34.02 12.99
C LEU A 400 -23.55 -34.12 14.24
N PRO A 401 -23.32 -35.09 15.15
CA PRO A 401 -24.07 -35.20 16.39
C PRO A 401 -24.08 -33.91 17.23
N ALA A 402 -25.20 -33.60 17.89
CA ALA A 402 -25.39 -32.39 18.69
C ALA A 402 -24.30 -32.18 19.76
N ARG A 403 -23.78 -33.27 20.35
CA ARG A 403 -22.67 -33.20 21.32
C ARG A 403 -21.38 -32.58 20.75
N PHE A 404 -21.14 -32.67 19.43
CA PHE A 404 -19.99 -32.05 18.78
C PHE A 404 -20.28 -30.63 18.27
N GLN A 405 -21.53 -30.17 18.38
CA GLN A 405 -21.95 -28.81 18.10
C GLN A 405 -21.92 -27.91 19.34
N CYS A 406 -21.58 -28.46 20.52
CA CYS A 406 -21.62 -27.72 21.79
C CYS A 406 -20.60 -26.59 21.90
N LEU A 407 -19.43 -26.73 21.26
CA LEU A 407 -18.42 -25.67 21.21
C LEU A 407 -18.69 -24.73 20.03
N PRO A 408 -18.56 -23.40 20.22
CA PRO A 408 -18.62 -22.46 19.10
C PRO A 408 -17.47 -22.71 18.10
N PRO A 409 -17.51 -22.11 16.90
CA PRO A 409 -16.36 -22.07 15.99
C PRO A 409 -15.09 -21.63 16.72
N GLN A 410 -14.00 -22.40 16.58
CA GLN A 410 -12.74 -22.13 17.28
C GLN A 410 -11.77 -21.29 16.45
N ALA A 411 -11.95 -21.20 15.14
CA ALA A 411 -11.07 -20.44 14.26
C ALA A 411 -11.27 -18.93 14.43
N VAL A 412 -10.21 -18.22 14.82
CA VAL A 412 -10.12 -16.77 14.92
C VAL A 412 -9.20 -16.25 13.81
N GLU A 413 -9.57 -15.13 13.17
CA GLU A 413 -8.70 -14.43 12.22
C GLU A 413 -7.72 -13.54 12.99
N PHE A 414 -6.43 -13.68 12.74
CA PHE A 414 -5.37 -12.90 13.35
C PHE A 414 -4.66 -12.05 12.31
N VAL A 415 -4.52 -10.76 12.61
CA VAL A 415 -3.80 -9.80 11.75
C VAL A 415 -2.60 -9.25 12.50
N VAL A 416 -1.39 -9.54 12.01
CA VAL A 416 -0.14 -8.97 12.53
C VAL A 416 -0.03 -7.52 12.10
N CYS A 417 0.14 -6.63 13.07
CA CYS A 417 -0.04 -5.21 12.84
C CYS A 417 1.23 -4.48 12.44
N ARG A 418 1.01 -3.24 11.99
CA ARG A 418 2.03 -2.23 11.70
C ARG A 418 3.04 -2.61 10.61
N VAL A 419 2.83 -3.63 9.78
CA VAL A 419 3.76 -4.03 8.70
C VAL A 419 3.01 -4.21 7.40
N LYS A 420 3.64 -3.89 6.26
CA LYS A 420 3.05 -3.99 4.91
C LYS A 420 4.11 -4.37 3.86
N PRO A 421 3.70 -4.83 2.66
CA PRO A 421 4.61 -5.06 1.55
C PRO A 421 5.45 -3.82 1.19
N ILE A 422 6.66 -4.04 0.69
CA ILE A 422 7.55 -2.97 0.20
C ILE A 422 7.01 -2.29 -1.08
N ASP A 423 7.52 -1.09 -1.39
CA ASP A 423 7.30 -0.32 -2.63
C ASP A 423 5.83 -0.14 -3.03
N ASN A 424 4.95 -0.04 -2.04
CA ASN A 424 3.52 0.05 -2.26
C ASN A 424 2.94 -1.12 -3.07
N GLU A 425 3.44 -2.33 -2.89
CA GLU A 425 2.76 -3.53 -3.37
C GLU A 425 1.39 -3.69 -2.69
N ILE A 426 0.43 -4.30 -3.39
CA ILE A 426 -0.91 -4.58 -2.86
C ILE A 426 -0.92 -5.94 -2.14
N GLU A 427 -0.17 -6.90 -2.67
CA GLU A 427 -0.09 -8.26 -2.17
C GLU A 427 1.29 -8.57 -1.59
N TRP A 428 1.35 -9.54 -0.69
CA TRP A 428 2.62 -10.03 -0.18
C TRP A 428 3.33 -10.89 -1.22
N ASN A 429 4.63 -10.67 -1.37
CA ASN A 429 5.46 -11.56 -2.19
C ASN A 429 5.35 -13.01 -1.67
N PRO A 430 5.09 -14.00 -2.53
CA PRO A 430 4.94 -15.41 -2.12
C PRO A 430 6.11 -15.95 -1.29
N LYS A 431 7.34 -15.49 -1.53
CA LYS A 431 8.52 -15.90 -0.75
C LYS A 431 8.38 -15.56 0.74
N VAL A 432 7.86 -14.37 1.06
CA VAL A 432 7.62 -13.95 2.45
C VAL A 432 6.52 -14.78 3.07
N THR A 433 5.41 -14.96 2.36
CA THR A 433 4.29 -15.80 2.82
C THR A 433 4.72 -17.23 3.09
N HIS A 434 5.52 -17.83 2.21
CA HIS A 434 6.06 -19.18 2.37
C HIS A 434 6.99 -19.28 3.58
N TYR A 435 7.94 -18.34 3.71
CA TYR A 435 8.84 -18.26 4.87
C TYR A 435 8.08 -18.22 6.19
N ILE A 436 7.10 -17.31 6.31
CA ILE A 436 6.27 -17.19 7.51
C ILE A 436 5.41 -18.44 7.72
N HIS A 437 4.83 -19.00 6.66
CA HIS A 437 4.03 -20.23 6.75
C HIS A 437 4.80 -21.38 7.40
N HIS A 438 6.02 -21.66 6.92
CA HIS A 438 6.87 -22.71 7.48
C HIS A 438 7.34 -22.40 8.90
N LYS A 439 7.52 -21.12 9.22
CA LYS A 439 8.00 -20.72 10.54
C LYS A 439 6.94 -20.86 11.63
N ILE A 440 5.69 -20.49 11.36
CA ILE A 440 4.67 -20.28 12.41
C ILE A 440 3.56 -21.34 12.47
N LYS A 441 3.25 -22.02 11.36
CA LYS A 441 2.11 -22.95 11.30
C LYS A 441 2.28 -24.09 12.31
N GLY A 442 1.24 -24.33 13.11
CA GLY A 442 1.21 -25.41 14.11
C GLY A 442 2.05 -25.15 15.35
N LYS A 443 2.66 -23.97 15.51
CA LYS A 443 3.45 -23.60 16.70
C LYS A 443 2.69 -22.62 17.58
N LEU A 444 2.89 -22.72 18.90
CA LEU A 444 2.31 -21.78 19.86
C LEU A 444 3.06 -20.46 19.86
N HIS A 445 2.29 -19.37 19.92
CA HIS A 445 2.80 -18.01 19.99
C HIS A 445 2.07 -17.25 21.10
N GLU A 446 2.79 -16.47 21.89
CA GLU A 446 2.18 -15.48 22.79
C GLU A 446 1.97 -14.18 22.01
N ALA A 447 0.77 -13.63 22.09
CA ALA A 447 0.40 -12.47 21.30
C ALA A 447 -0.40 -11.46 22.11
N LYS A 448 -0.11 -10.18 21.90
CA LYS A 448 -0.88 -9.10 22.50
C LYS A 448 -2.00 -8.66 21.55
N ILE A 449 -3.25 -8.77 21.98
CA ILE A 449 -4.41 -8.26 21.24
C ILE A 449 -4.49 -6.75 21.44
N VAL A 450 -4.45 -6.01 20.34
CA VAL A 450 -4.51 -4.54 20.32
C VAL A 450 -5.91 -4.05 19.98
N HIS A 451 -6.64 -4.82 19.16
CA HIS A 451 -8.01 -4.52 18.78
C HIS A 451 -8.77 -5.79 18.36
N THR A 452 -10.09 -5.76 18.46
CA THR A 452 -10.96 -6.87 18.03
C THR A 452 -12.20 -6.34 17.33
N LEU A 453 -12.60 -6.99 16.23
CA LEU A 453 -13.85 -6.71 15.51
C LEU A 453 -14.43 -8.04 15.02
N GLY A 454 -15.63 -8.39 15.49
CA GLY A 454 -16.22 -9.71 15.27
C GLY A 454 -15.25 -10.84 15.66
N ASN A 455 -14.91 -11.67 14.68
CA ASN A 455 -13.97 -12.80 14.82
C ASN A 455 -12.52 -12.47 14.37
N THR A 456 -12.21 -11.18 14.19
CA THR A 456 -10.87 -10.71 13.81
C THR A 456 -10.17 -10.09 15.02
N ALA A 457 -8.95 -10.50 15.29
CA ALA A 457 -8.08 -9.96 16.32
C ALA A 457 -6.79 -9.39 15.69
N TRP A 458 -6.56 -8.10 15.93
CA TRP A 458 -5.31 -7.42 15.57
C TRP A 458 -4.30 -7.63 16.68
N VAL A 459 -3.14 -8.20 16.32
CA VAL A 459 -2.11 -8.60 17.28
C VAL A 459 -0.80 -7.88 17.05
N ASP A 460 -0.19 -7.42 18.15
CA ASP A 460 1.14 -6.80 18.16
C ASP A 460 1.65 -6.54 19.60
N PRO A 461 2.78 -7.17 20.01
CA PRO A 461 3.57 -8.14 19.24
C PRO A 461 2.94 -9.54 19.22
N MET A 462 3.39 -10.38 18.28
CA MET A 462 3.16 -11.83 18.26
C MET A 462 4.51 -12.53 18.24
N VAL A 463 4.82 -13.26 19.31
CA VAL A 463 6.14 -13.83 19.60
C VAL A 463 6.06 -15.34 19.82
N CYS A 464 7.04 -16.07 19.32
CA CYS A 464 7.25 -17.45 19.73
C CYS A 464 8.10 -17.46 21.00
N VAL A 465 7.61 -18.17 22.03
CA VAL A 465 8.25 -18.20 23.35
C VAL A 465 8.53 -19.65 23.72
N THR A 466 9.79 -19.94 24.00
CA THR A 466 10.21 -21.24 24.53
C THR A 466 10.40 -21.13 26.03
N ARG A 467 9.71 -21.99 26.77
CA ARG A 467 9.79 -22.07 28.23
C ARG A 467 10.81 -23.12 28.63
N LEU A 468 11.82 -22.69 29.37
CA LEU A 468 12.81 -23.56 29.98
C LEU A 468 12.28 -23.95 31.36
N SER A 469 11.51 -25.04 31.41
CA SER A 469 10.81 -25.53 32.61
C SER A 469 11.74 -25.70 33.81
N ASP A 470 12.98 -26.12 33.57
CA ASP A 470 13.98 -26.38 34.60
C ASP A 470 14.51 -25.10 35.27
N LEU A 471 14.42 -23.96 34.57
CA LEU A 471 14.94 -22.67 35.01
C LEU A 471 13.84 -21.65 35.35
N LYS A 472 12.56 -21.99 35.14
CA LYS A 472 11.41 -21.05 35.20
C LYS A 472 11.62 -19.78 34.36
N MET A 473 12.39 -19.89 33.28
CA MET A 473 12.67 -18.79 32.36
C MET A 473 11.94 -18.99 31.04
N SER A 474 11.58 -17.89 30.39
CA SER A 474 11.00 -17.87 29.05
C SER A 474 11.87 -17.02 28.13
N VAL A 475 12.23 -17.58 26.97
CA VAL A 475 13.03 -16.88 25.96
C VAL A 475 12.15 -16.59 24.75
N ASN A 476 12.13 -15.34 24.32
CA ASN A 476 11.50 -14.95 23.06
C ASN A 476 12.42 -15.38 21.91
N GLU A 477 12.01 -16.37 21.13
CA GLU A 477 12.80 -16.85 19.99
C GLU A 477 12.76 -15.84 18.84
N TYR A 478 11.56 -15.41 18.48
CA TYR A 478 11.35 -14.46 17.39
C TYR A 478 10.01 -13.72 17.52
N ASN A 479 9.96 -12.52 16.93
CA ASN A 479 8.75 -11.75 16.70
C ASN A 479 8.39 -11.81 15.22
N ILE A 480 7.18 -12.23 14.88
CA ILE A 480 6.74 -12.41 13.48
C ILE A 480 6.90 -11.12 12.65
N ARG A 481 6.61 -9.96 13.24
CA ARG A 481 6.81 -8.67 12.56
C ARG A 481 8.28 -8.46 12.18
N SER A 482 9.20 -8.73 13.11
CA SER A 482 10.64 -8.61 12.87
C SER A 482 11.11 -9.61 11.81
N GLU A 483 10.55 -10.81 11.81
CA GLU A 483 10.80 -11.84 10.80
C GLU A 483 10.40 -11.39 9.40
N ILE A 484 9.20 -10.81 9.26
CA ILE A 484 8.74 -10.24 7.98
C ILE A 484 9.69 -9.13 7.52
N LEU A 485 10.07 -8.21 8.40
CA LEU A 485 10.98 -7.11 8.06
C LEU A 485 12.38 -7.60 7.68
N SER A 486 12.87 -8.67 8.32
CA SER A 486 14.19 -9.26 8.04
C SER A 486 14.31 -9.81 6.61
N THR A 487 13.20 -10.14 5.95
CA THR A 487 13.19 -10.58 4.55
C THR A 487 13.57 -9.47 3.57
N GLY A 488 13.55 -8.20 3.98
CA GLY A 488 13.77 -7.04 3.11
C GLY A 488 12.60 -6.73 2.16
N LEU A 489 11.53 -7.52 2.19
CA LEU A 489 10.34 -7.38 1.32
C LEU A 489 9.12 -6.82 2.08
N GLY A 490 9.28 -6.46 3.34
CA GLY A 490 8.29 -5.75 4.16
C GLY A 490 8.83 -4.41 4.66
N THR A 491 7.92 -3.47 4.93
CA THR A 491 8.22 -2.16 5.51
C THR A 491 7.26 -1.84 6.66
N ASP A 492 7.66 -0.89 7.50
CA ASP A 492 6.82 -0.39 8.57
C ASP A 492 5.53 0.27 8.05
N ASN A 493 4.45 0.15 8.82
CA ASN A 493 3.14 0.70 8.57
C ASN A 493 2.55 1.28 9.89
N PRO A 494 3.11 2.39 10.42
CA PRO A 494 2.77 2.89 11.74
C PRO A 494 1.29 3.32 11.86
N GLU A 495 0.69 3.77 10.76
CA GLU A 495 -0.70 4.26 10.71
C GLU A 495 -1.75 3.14 10.82
N HIS A 496 -1.36 1.87 10.62
CA HIS A 496 -2.28 0.73 10.52
C HIS A 496 -3.31 0.70 11.65
N ILE A 497 -2.84 0.66 12.91
CA ILE A 497 -3.73 0.55 14.07
C ILE A 497 -4.60 1.80 14.22
N THR A 498 -4.04 2.98 13.96
CA THR A 498 -4.77 4.24 14.07
C THR A 498 -5.92 4.30 13.06
N GLU A 499 -5.73 3.83 11.83
CA GLU A 499 -6.79 3.76 10.82
C GLU A 499 -7.89 2.75 11.18
N ILE A 500 -7.52 1.58 11.70
CA ILE A 500 -8.51 0.60 12.22
C ILE A 500 -9.29 1.20 13.39
N GLN A 501 -8.61 1.89 14.31
CA GLN A 501 -9.25 2.54 15.45
C GLN A 501 -10.14 3.71 15.02
N LYS A 502 -9.81 4.47 13.98
CA LYS A 502 -10.68 5.50 13.42
C LYS A 502 -11.94 4.86 12.85
N LEU A 503 -11.79 3.80 12.07
CA LEU A 503 -12.91 3.04 11.51
C LEU A 503 -13.89 2.58 12.62
N CYS A 504 -13.33 2.04 13.72
CA CYS A 504 -14.09 1.62 14.90
C CYS A 504 -14.49 2.80 15.83
N GLY A 505 -13.84 3.96 15.74
CA GLY A 505 -14.08 5.13 16.58
C GLY A 505 -15.45 5.75 16.34
N HIS A 506 -15.96 5.64 15.11
CA HIS A 506 -17.35 5.96 14.76
C HIS A 506 -18.38 5.12 15.56
N MET A 507 -17.98 4.04 16.24
CA MET A 507 -18.84 3.23 17.12
C MET A 507 -19.17 3.93 18.46
N LYS A 508 -18.23 4.70 19.03
CA LYS A 508 -18.38 5.29 20.38
C LYS A 508 -19.38 6.45 20.44
N VAL A 509 -19.64 7.11 19.31
CA VAL A 509 -20.56 8.26 19.22
C VAL A 509 -22.03 7.81 19.14
N LEU A 510 -22.30 6.58 18.66
CA LEU A 510 -23.67 6.08 18.52
C LEU A 510 -24.24 5.47 19.82
N ASP A 511 -23.38 4.96 20.71
CA ASP A 511 -23.78 4.42 22.02
C ASP A 511 -24.12 5.51 23.04
N GLN A 512 -23.51 6.69 22.94
CA GLN A 512 -23.84 7.82 23.82
C GLN A 512 -25.20 8.46 23.45
N ALA A 513 -25.61 8.40 22.18
CA ALA A 513 -26.89 8.93 21.73
C ALA A 513 -28.09 8.02 22.10
N LYS A 514 -27.87 6.72 22.32
CA LYS A 514 -28.93 5.76 22.71
C LYS A 514 -29.15 5.65 24.22
N ASN A 515 -28.28 6.24 25.05
CA ASN A 515 -28.35 6.16 26.51
C ASN A 515 -28.98 7.41 27.18
N LEU A 516 -29.61 8.29 26.40
CA LEU A 516 -30.37 9.43 26.91
C LEU A 516 -31.79 9.43 26.34
N GLU A 517 -32.60 8.45 26.76
CA GLU A 517 -34.06 8.63 26.80
C GLU A 517 -34.52 8.59 28.27
N PRO A 518 -35.21 9.63 28.79
CA PRO A 518 -35.72 9.60 30.15
C PRO A 518 -37.01 8.76 30.23
N PHE A 519 -37.06 7.88 31.23
CA PHE A 519 -38.25 7.17 31.68
C PHE A 519 -39.45 8.14 31.85
N LYS A 520 -40.54 7.88 31.12
CA LYS A 520 -41.85 8.46 31.40
C LYS A 520 -42.48 7.78 32.63
N LYS A 521 -42.88 8.58 33.62
CA LYS A 521 -43.97 8.24 34.55
C LYS A 521 -45.14 9.17 34.24
N GLU A 522 -46.32 8.57 34.07
CA GLU A 522 -47.62 9.25 34.14
C GLU A 522 -47.86 9.70 35.59
N ASP A 523 -48.26 10.96 35.82
CA ASP A 523 -49.68 11.28 36.05
C ASP A 523 -49.94 12.76 36.39
N THR A 524 -51.13 13.20 35.95
CA THR A 524 -51.99 14.32 36.43
C THR A 524 -51.69 15.81 36.12
N ALA A 525 -52.61 16.34 35.29
CA ALA A 525 -53.44 17.53 35.49
C ALA A 525 -52.86 18.97 35.39
N GLY A 526 -53.40 19.71 34.41
CA GLY A 526 -53.85 21.09 34.57
C GLY A 526 -52.90 22.21 34.15
N PRO A 527 -53.41 23.38 33.71
CA PRO A 527 -52.88 24.10 32.56
C PRO A 527 -52.23 25.44 32.91
N GLU A 528 -51.54 26.02 31.92
CA GLU A 528 -51.64 27.42 31.46
C GLU A 528 -50.32 28.13 31.11
N ASN A 529 -50.41 28.82 29.96
CA ASN A 529 -49.82 30.12 29.64
C ASN A 529 -48.31 30.30 29.36
N ALA A 530 -48.06 30.45 28.05
CA ALA A 530 -47.56 31.67 27.41
C ALA A 530 -46.06 32.02 27.47
N SER A 531 -45.62 32.52 26.30
CA SER A 531 -44.58 33.53 26.06
C SER A 531 -43.18 33.03 25.66
N ASN A 532 -42.90 33.16 24.36
CA ASN A 532 -41.57 33.60 23.86
C ASN A 532 -41.23 34.98 24.47
N PRO A 533 -39.95 35.36 24.65
CA PRO A 533 -39.26 36.07 23.56
C PRO A 533 -37.72 35.92 23.47
N GLN A 534 -37.26 36.03 22.20
CA GLN A 534 -36.14 36.82 21.64
C GLN A 534 -34.83 37.09 22.42
N ASN A 535 -33.72 36.82 21.71
CA ASN A 535 -32.52 37.65 21.46
C ASN A 535 -32.19 38.80 22.43
N VAL A 536 -30.94 38.87 22.91
CA VAL A 536 -30.04 40.05 22.73
C VAL A 536 -28.57 39.60 22.81
N SER A 537 -27.81 40.03 21.81
CA SER A 537 -26.35 40.11 21.69
C SER A 537 -25.72 41.18 22.59
N ILE A 538 -24.56 40.93 23.21
CA ILE A 538 -23.55 41.99 23.43
C ILE A 538 -22.13 41.44 23.19
N GLN A 539 -21.42 42.26 22.44
CA GLN A 539 -20.05 42.25 21.96
C GLN A 539 -19.13 42.96 22.96
N GLU A 540 -17.88 42.53 23.12
CA GLU A 540 -16.77 43.47 23.32
C GLU A 540 -15.40 42.86 22.96
N ASN A 541 -14.62 43.69 22.27
CA ASN A 541 -13.28 43.50 21.71
C ASN A 541 -12.19 43.91 22.71
N SER A 542 -10.98 43.34 22.57
CA SER A 542 -9.73 44.07 22.22
C SER A 542 -8.53 43.10 22.25
N THR A 543 -7.85 42.80 21.13
CA THR A 543 -6.74 43.48 20.41
C THR A 543 -5.43 43.69 21.18
N GLU A 544 -4.34 43.06 20.71
CA GLU A 544 -3.09 43.66 20.16
C GLU A 544 -1.95 42.60 20.13
N ASN A 545 -1.46 42.15 18.96
CA ASN A 545 -0.41 42.73 18.08
C ASN A 545 1.02 42.73 18.65
N CYS A 546 1.96 42.08 17.95
CA CYS A 546 3.04 42.80 17.26
C CYS A 546 3.83 41.91 16.29
N SER A 547 4.31 42.54 15.22
CA SER A 547 5.10 41.99 14.12
C SER A 547 6.32 42.90 13.85
N SER A 548 7.11 42.52 12.84
CA SER A 548 8.20 43.26 12.16
C SER A 548 9.62 42.85 12.62
N SER A 549 10.68 42.87 11.81
CA SER A 549 10.92 42.93 10.35
C SER A 549 12.45 42.78 10.11
N LYS A 550 12.84 42.50 8.86
CA LYS A 550 14.20 42.28 8.30
C LYS A 550 15.27 43.35 8.62
N ILE A 551 16.56 42.97 8.55
CA ILE A 551 17.67 43.67 7.84
C ILE A 551 18.84 42.71 7.56
N THR A 552 19.47 42.92 6.41
CA THR A 552 20.59 42.25 5.71
C THR A 552 21.97 42.60 6.28
N PHE A 553 22.97 41.71 6.18
CA PHE A 553 24.34 42.02 5.70
C PHE A 553 25.02 40.70 5.27
N GLY A 554 25.67 40.72 4.10
CA GLY A 554 26.46 39.60 3.57
C GLY A 554 27.92 39.63 3.99
N ASN A 555 28.65 38.56 3.67
CA ASN A 555 29.97 38.64 3.03
C ASN A 555 30.36 37.30 2.41
N HIS A 556 30.98 37.43 1.25
CA HIS A 556 31.50 36.42 0.33
C HIS A 556 32.89 35.89 0.82
N PRO A 557 33.56 34.99 0.07
CA PRO A 557 34.56 34.03 0.53
C PRO A 557 35.97 34.62 0.47
N CYS A 558 36.97 33.90 0.99
CA CYS A 558 38.33 34.01 0.47
C CYS A 558 39.14 32.75 0.74
N ASP A 559 39.72 32.28 -0.36
CA ASP A 559 40.92 31.48 -0.46
C ASP A 559 42.07 31.99 0.40
N GLY A 560 42.93 31.06 0.80
CA GLY A 560 44.23 31.32 1.42
C GLY A 560 45.21 30.23 1.05
N VAL A 561 45.81 30.40 -0.12
CA VAL A 561 46.88 29.60 -0.73
C VAL A 561 48.08 29.45 0.21
N GLY A 562 48.64 28.23 0.25
CA GLY A 562 50.01 27.94 0.65
C GLY A 562 50.59 26.87 -0.26
N GLN A 563 51.11 27.27 -1.42
CA GLN A 563 51.98 26.46 -2.27
C GLN A 563 53.29 26.16 -1.54
N ALA A 564 53.82 24.92 -1.64
CA ALA A 564 55.09 24.65 -2.33
C ALA A 564 55.55 23.18 -2.18
N LYS A 565 55.64 22.55 -3.35
CA LYS A 565 56.76 21.75 -3.89
C LYS A 565 57.10 20.36 -3.31
N GLU A 566 57.04 19.43 -4.26
CA GLU A 566 57.62 18.10 -4.35
C GLU A 566 59.09 18.01 -3.90
N ALA A 567 59.43 16.89 -3.25
CA ALA A 567 60.68 16.16 -3.48
C ALA A 567 60.53 14.71 -2.98
N GLU A 568 61.03 13.79 -3.78
CA GLU A 568 60.91 12.33 -3.68
C GLU A 568 61.78 11.67 -2.59
N ASP A 569 61.30 10.50 -2.19
CA ASP A 569 62.01 9.25 -1.85
C ASP A 569 62.83 9.13 -0.55
N SER A 570 62.34 8.27 0.35
CA SER A 570 63.13 7.21 0.98
C SER A 570 62.24 6.27 1.81
N THR A 571 61.93 5.13 1.19
CA THR A 571 61.73 3.81 1.81
C THR A 571 61.75 3.70 3.36
N LEU A 572 60.57 3.79 3.97
CA LEU A 572 60.26 3.10 5.22
C LEU A 572 58.98 2.30 4.97
N HIS A 573 59.02 0.98 5.20
CA HIS A 573 57.86 0.10 5.02
C HIS A 573 56.60 0.73 5.63
N GLN A 574 55.64 1.15 4.79
CA GLN A 574 54.31 1.52 5.24
C GLN A 574 53.66 0.24 5.80
N HIS A 575 53.83 0.00 7.10
CA HIS A 575 53.06 -0.99 7.82
C HIS A 575 51.59 -0.61 7.63
N LYS A 576 50.86 -1.40 6.84
CA LYS A 576 49.42 -1.21 6.58
C LYS A 576 48.72 -1.24 7.94
N CYS A 577 48.18 -0.10 8.39
CA CYS A 577 47.34 -0.04 9.57
C CYS A 577 45.99 -0.70 9.27
N PHE A 578 45.57 -1.64 10.12
CA PHE A 578 44.30 -2.32 10.00
C PHE A 578 43.29 -1.77 11.01
N TYR A 579 42.02 -1.68 10.61
CA TYR A 579 40.92 -1.28 11.49
C TYR A 579 40.25 -2.55 12.06
N PRO A 580 40.31 -2.78 13.39
CA PRO A 580 39.72 -3.97 13.99
C PRO A 580 38.19 -3.90 13.97
N GLU A 581 37.54 -5.08 14.04
CA GLU A 581 36.10 -5.15 14.28
C GLU A 581 35.81 -4.77 15.74
N ILE A 582 34.88 -3.84 15.94
CA ILE A 582 34.56 -3.26 17.23
C ILE A 582 33.07 -3.44 17.50
N LYS A 583 32.75 -4.06 18.64
CA LYS A 583 31.40 -4.17 19.16
C LYS A 583 31.26 -3.40 20.46
N TRP A 584 30.12 -2.75 20.72
CA TRP A 584 29.93 -2.02 21.96
C TRP A 584 28.52 -2.18 22.54
N PHE A 585 28.43 -2.13 23.86
CA PHE A 585 27.18 -2.09 24.61
C PHE A 585 27.37 -1.16 25.82
N GLN A 586 26.31 -0.92 26.56
CA GLN A 586 26.35 0.04 27.66
C GLN A 586 25.35 -0.33 28.75
N ASN A 587 25.60 0.19 29.96
CA ASN A 587 24.59 0.34 31.00
C ASN A 587 24.43 1.83 31.32
N GLU A 588 23.75 2.17 32.42
CA GLU A 588 23.48 3.57 32.76
C GLU A 588 24.76 4.41 33.00
N GLU A 589 25.83 3.78 33.48
CA GLU A 589 27.04 4.46 33.96
C GLU A 589 28.27 4.28 33.05
N THR A 590 28.32 3.21 32.27
CA THR A 590 29.50 2.82 31.50
C THR A 590 29.16 2.40 30.07
N VAL A 591 30.14 2.54 29.18
CA VAL A 591 30.12 2.00 27.82
C VAL A 591 31.26 1.00 27.70
N THR A 592 30.95 -0.23 27.31
CA THR A 592 31.94 -1.29 27.11
C THR A 592 32.14 -1.50 25.62
N VAL A 593 33.39 -1.36 25.17
CA VAL A 593 33.82 -1.51 23.78
C VAL A 593 34.74 -2.73 23.69
N LYS A 594 34.34 -3.72 22.91
CA LYS A 594 35.11 -4.94 22.61
C LYS A 594 35.78 -4.79 21.25
N VAL A 595 37.11 -4.87 21.22
CA VAL A 595 37.93 -4.80 20.02
C VAL A 595 38.49 -6.18 19.73
N LYS A 596 38.13 -6.77 18.59
CA LYS A 596 38.48 -8.15 18.26
C LYS A 596 39.86 -8.22 17.56
N ILE A 597 40.82 -8.92 18.18
CA ILE A 597 42.19 -9.04 17.66
C ILE A 597 42.73 -10.45 17.94
N ALA A 598 43.18 -11.14 16.89
CA ALA A 598 43.74 -12.48 17.04
C ALA A 598 45.14 -12.39 17.67
N HIS A 599 45.29 -12.76 18.94
CA HIS A 599 46.57 -12.76 19.70
C HIS A 599 47.22 -11.36 19.81
N VAL A 600 47.00 -10.69 20.94
CA VAL A 600 47.52 -9.34 21.19
C VAL A 600 48.89 -9.43 21.87
N ALA A 601 49.91 -8.87 21.22
CA ALA A 601 51.19 -8.54 21.84
C ALA A 601 51.33 -7.02 21.78
N ASP A 602 51.29 -6.36 22.94
CA ASP A 602 51.36 -4.90 23.11
C ASP A 602 50.11 -4.12 22.64
N CYS A 603 49.21 -3.85 23.60
CA CYS A 603 48.05 -2.97 23.43
C CYS A 603 48.26 -1.68 24.23
N LYS A 604 47.98 -0.54 23.59
CA LYS A 604 47.99 0.79 24.20
C LYS A 604 46.66 1.49 23.92
N CYS A 605 46.03 2.01 24.97
CA CYS A 605 44.80 2.78 24.88
C CYS A 605 45.00 4.15 25.54
N GLU A 606 44.75 5.22 24.79
CA GLU A 606 44.82 6.60 25.28
C GLU A 606 43.41 7.17 25.39
N PHE A 607 43.07 7.67 26.58
CA PHE A 607 41.75 8.21 26.89
C PHE A 607 41.82 9.74 27.01
N SER A 608 40.91 10.42 26.32
CA SER A 608 40.62 11.83 26.53
C SER A 608 39.11 12.02 26.72
N LYS A 609 38.70 13.23 27.10
CA LYS A 609 37.30 13.55 27.41
C LYS A 609 36.34 13.20 26.27
N GLU A 610 36.79 13.29 25.02
CA GLU A 610 35.94 13.11 23.82
C GLU A 610 36.44 12.01 22.89
N LYS A 611 37.56 11.36 23.20
CA LYS A 611 38.29 10.54 22.25
C LYS A 611 38.97 9.37 22.94
N VAL A 612 38.98 8.23 22.27
CA VAL A 612 39.76 7.06 22.70
C VAL A 612 40.58 6.59 21.51
N VAL A 613 41.88 6.49 21.68
CA VAL A 613 42.78 5.97 20.64
C VAL A 613 43.30 4.63 21.13
N PHE A 614 42.88 3.57 20.45
CA PHE A 614 43.35 2.22 20.69
C PHE A 614 44.37 1.83 19.63
N SER A 615 45.48 1.25 20.05
CA SER A 615 46.49 0.68 19.15
C SER A 615 47.00 -0.65 19.70
N ALA A 616 47.20 -1.64 18.82
CA ALA A 616 47.76 -2.92 19.22
C ALA A 616 48.49 -3.62 18.08
N CYS A 617 49.54 -4.37 18.39
CA CYS A 617 50.24 -5.22 17.43
C CYS A 617 49.79 -6.68 17.55
N SER A 618 49.64 -7.35 16.41
CA SER A 618 49.42 -8.79 16.34
C SER A 618 50.18 -9.34 15.13
N GLY A 619 51.27 -10.07 15.40
CA GLY A 619 52.24 -10.45 14.38
C GLY A 619 52.79 -9.22 13.65
N ASP A 620 52.78 -9.26 12.31
CA ASP A 620 53.25 -8.15 11.47
C ASP A 620 52.18 -7.06 11.22
N LYS A 621 51.01 -7.15 11.87
CA LYS A 621 49.88 -6.22 11.67
C LYS A 621 49.76 -5.24 12.83
N LEU A 622 49.71 -3.96 12.49
CA LEU A 622 49.38 -2.87 13.41
C LEU A 622 47.88 -2.56 13.30
N TYR A 623 47.16 -2.68 14.41
CA TYR A 623 45.75 -2.30 14.52
C TYR A 623 45.65 -0.94 15.17
N LEU A 624 44.87 -0.03 14.56
CA LEU A 624 44.61 1.30 15.10
C LEU A 624 43.12 1.61 15.01
N ALA A 625 42.54 2.03 16.13
CA ALA A 625 41.16 2.51 16.21
C ALA A 625 41.14 3.86 16.90
N ASP A 626 40.97 4.90 16.09
CA ASP A 626 40.75 6.27 16.55
C ASP A 626 39.23 6.52 16.67
N MET A 627 38.75 6.67 17.90
CA MET A 627 37.33 6.73 18.24
C MET A 627 36.96 8.09 18.86
N GLU A 628 36.37 8.98 18.07
CA GLU A 628 35.73 10.20 18.56
C GLU A 628 34.33 9.90 19.12
N LEU A 629 34.18 10.02 20.43
CA LEU A 629 33.01 9.59 21.17
C LEU A 629 31.82 10.56 21.04
N HIS A 630 30.62 10.00 21.01
CA HIS A 630 29.39 10.77 20.91
C HIS A 630 29.15 11.71 22.10
N GLN A 631 29.52 11.28 23.30
CA GLN A 631 29.43 12.09 24.53
C GLN A 631 30.72 11.95 25.36
N TYR A 632 30.81 12.77 26.40
CA TYR A 632 31.99 12.88 27.23
C TYR A 632 32.14 11.72 28.23
N ILE A 633 33.40 11.35 28.45
CA ILE A 633 33.80 10.31 29.40
C ILE A 633 34.73 10.87 30.47
N LEU A 634 34.78 10.20 31.61
CA LEU A 634 35.81 10.42 32.62
C LEU A 634 37.03 9.58 32.26
N ALA A 635 37.98 10.19 31.54
CA ALA A 635 39.19 9.52 31.03
C ALA A 635 39.98 8.81 32.14
N GLU A 636 40.11 9.45 33.31
CA GLU A 636 40.83 8.91 34.48
C GLU A 636 40.21 7.64 35.09
N LYS A 637 38.92 7.40 34.82
CA LYS A 637 38.17 6.23 35.32
C LYS A 637 37.96 5.16 34.25
N SER A 638 38.38 5.44 33.02
CA SER A 638 38.22 4.52 31.89
C SER A 638 39.43 3.58 31.80
N THR A 639 39.20 2.31 31.48
CA THR A 639 40.24 1.27 31.51
C THR A 639 40.20 0.39 30.27
N CYS A 640 41.31 -0.25 29.95
CA CYS A 640 41.41 -1.24 28.89
C CYS A 640 42.05 -2.51 29.45
N VAL A 641 41.40 -3.65 29.25
CA VAL A 641 41.86 -4.97 29.72
C VAL A 641 41.80 -5.95 28.56
N ILE A 642 42.85 -6.73 28.37
CA ILE A 642 42.91 -7.77 27.33
C ILE A 642 42.38 -9.08 27.92
N LYS A 643 41.43 -9.72 27.24
CA LYS A 643 40.96 -11.08 27.56
C LYS A 643 40.98 -11.93 26.28
N ASP A 644 41.79 -12.99 26.28
CA ASP A 644 41.93 -13.95 25.18
C ASP A 644 42.23 -13.31 23.81
N LYS A 645 41.21 -13.19 22.94
CA LYS A 645 41.27 -12.66 21.56
C LYS A 645 40.57 -11.29 21.43
N GLU A 646 40.32 -10.61 22.54
CA GLU A 646 39.61 -9.33 22.56
C GLU A 646 40.24 -8.35 23.55
N ALA A 647 40.32 -7.08 23.17
CA ALA A 647 40.57 -5.99 24.09
C ALA A 647 39.24 -5.39 24.53
N ILE A 648 38.98 -5.38 25.83
CA ILE A 648 37.78 -4.84 26.45
C ILE A 648 38.11 -3.47 27.04
N ILE A 649 37.56 -2.43 26.44
CA ILE A 649 37.70 -1.04 26.87
C ILE A 649 36.41 -0.65 27.59
N VAL A 650 36.52 -0.27 28.87
CA VAL A 650 35.38 0.20 29.67
C VAL A 650 35.51 1.71 29.86
N LEU A 651 34.56 2.46 29.31
CA LEU A 651 34.50 3.91 29.36
C LEU A 651 33.47 4.36 30.39
N THR A 652 33.88 5.16 31.37
CA THR A 652 32.96 5.73 32.37
C THR A 652 32.34 7.02 31.83
N LYS A 653 31.01 7.10 31.79
CA LYS A 653 30.30 8.28 31.27
C LYS A 653 30.44 9.46 32.22
N GLU A 654 30.64 10.67 31.68
CA GLU A 654 30.62 11.90 32.50
C GLU A 654 29.19 12.25 32.93
N LYS A 655 28.20 11.97 32.08
CA LYS A 655 26.77 12.07 32.40
C LYS A 655 26.12 10.69 32.30
N LYS A 656 25.45 10.26 33.38
CA LYS A 656 24.67 9.02 33.41
C LYS A 656 23.53 9.09 32.39
N GLY A 657 23.22 7.96 31.76
CA GLY A 657 22.13 7.83 30.77
C GLY A 657 22.53 7.07 29.51
N ALA A 658 21.55 6.73 28.68
CA ALA A 658 21.75 5.92 27.47
C ALA A 658 22.33 6.74 26.31
N TRP A 659 23.33 6.18 25.62
CA TRP A 659 23.89 6.72 24.39
C TRP A 659 23.19 6.12 23.18
N CYS A 660 22.70 6.95 22.26
CA CYS A 660 22.07 6.47 21.02
C CYS A 660 23.09 6.01 19.95
N LYS A 661 24.38 6.29 20.16
CA LYS A 661 25.51 5.86 19.32
C LYS A 661 26.83 6.00 20.09
N LEU A 662 27.85 5.21 19.73
CA LEU A 662 29.19 5.29 20.35
C LEU A 662 29.99 6.49 19.84
N LEU A 663 30.01 6.71 18.52
CA LEU A 663 30.88 7.69 17.86
C LEU A 663 30.12 8.88 17.29
N LYS A 664 30.78 10.05 17.17
CA LYS A 664 30.21 11.23 16.50
C LYS A 664 29.90 10.93 15.04
N ASN A 665 30.89 10.35 14.34
CA ASN A 665 30.84 9.97 12.93
C ASN A 665 30.64 8.45 12.76
N LYS A 666 29.98 8.07 11.66
CA LYS A 666 29.66 6.66 11.37
C LYS A 666 30.92 5.91 10.93
N ASN A 667 31.28 4.84 11.65
CA ASN A 667 32.40 3.96 11.32
C ASN A 667 31.85 2.56 10.94
N PRO A 668 32.19 2.00 9.76
CA PRO A 668 31.68 0.69 9.32
C PRO A 668 32.22 -0.49 10.15
N HIS A 669 33.34 -0.33 10.84
CA HIS A 669 33.94 -1.36 11.69
C HIS A 669 33.40 -1.35 13.12
N VAL A 670 32.48 -0.44 13.46
CA VAL A 670 31.89 -0.30 14.80
C VAL A 670 30.40 -0.63 14.75
N SER A 671 29.99 -1.62 15.53
CA SER A 671 28.59 -2.08 15.63
C SER A 671 28.16 -2.27 17.08
N PHE A 672 26.86 -2.29 17.35
CA PHE A 672 26.35 -2.53 18.70
C PHE A 672 26.38 -4.04 19.01
N ASP A 673 26.75 -4.43 20.23
CA ASP A 673 26.79 -5.82 20.70
C ASP A 673 25.39 -6.25 21.20
N PHE A 674 24.61 -6.87 20.31
CA PHE A 674 23.24 -7.30 20.61
C PHE A 674 23.15 -8.53 21.53
N GLU A 675 24.28 -9.20 21.81
CA GLU A 675 24.30 -10.41 22.66
C GLU A 675 24.32 -10.07 24.16
N HIS A 676 24.63 -8.82 24.54
CA HIS A 676 24.75 -8.36 25.94
C HIS A 676 23.66 -7.32 26.32
N TRP A 677 22.45 -7.48 25.79
CA TRP A 677 21.34 -6.57 26.05
C TRP A 677 20.71 -6.86 27.43
N GLU A 678 21.05 -6.04 28.43
CA GLU A 678 20.29 -6.00 29.70
C GLU A 678 19.03 -5.15 29.53
N ASP A 679 17.90 -5.65 30.02
CA ASP A 679 16.57 -5.05 29.93
C ASP A 679 16.54 -3.63 30.53
N PHE A 680 16.50 -2.62 29.67
CA PHE A 680 16.04 -1.29 30.06
C PHE A 680 14.53 -1.21 29.81
N GLU A 681 13.74 -1.20 30.89
CA GLU A 681 12.35 -0.81 30.85
C GLU A 681 12.21 0.61 30.28
N ASP A 682 11.28 0.77 29.33
CA ASP A 682 10.72 2.03 28.83
C ASP A 682 11.69 3.12 28.33
N LYS A 683 12.24 2.90 27.13
CA LYS A 683 12.27 3.82 25.95
C LYS A 683 13.44 3.44 25.03
N SER A 684 13.13 3.10 23.78
CA SER A 684 14.15 2.84 22.75
C SER A 684 15.03 4.08 22.51
N PRO A 685 16.37 4.00 22.67
CA PRO A 685 17.26 5.14 22.52
C PRO A 685 17.73 5.38 21.07
N PHE A 686 17.28 4.59 20.08
CA PHE A 686 17.77 4.68 18.70
C PHE A 686 16.75 5.38 17.77
N PRO A 687 17.12 6.48 17.08
CA PRO A 687 16.30 7.04 16.02
C PRO A 687 16.28 6.13 14.79
N VAL A 688 15.08 5.93 14.24
CA VAL A 688 14.77 5.13 13.05
C VAL A 688 15.57 5.66 11.86
N GLY A 689 16.43 4.82 11.29
CA GLY A 689 17.31 5.17 10.17
C GLY A 689 17.63 3.98 9.27
N ILE A 690 17.17 4.08 8.03
CA ILE A 690 17.32 3.12 6.92
C ILE A 690 18.81 2.79 6.71
N LYS A 691 19.20 1.52 6.87
CA LYS A 691 20.44 0.97 6.31
C LYS A 691 20.12 -0.33 5.57
N LYS A 692 20.12 -0.23 4.24
CA LYS A 692 20.30 -1.35 3.31
C LYS A 692 21.62 -2.05 3.65
N LEU A 693 21.57 -3.36 3.84
CA LEU A 693 22.76 -4.22 3.79
C LEU A 693 22.63 -5.11 2.56
N TYR A 694 23.69 -5.12 1.74
CA TYR A 694 23.89 -6.04 0.63
C TYR A 694 24.14 -7.44 1.19
N CYS A 695 23.45 -8.46 0.66
CA CYS A 695 23.83 -9.85 0.81
C CYS A 695 24.22 -10.41 -0.56
N THR A 696 25.47 -10.83 -0.67
CA THR A 696 26.08 -11.63 -1.73
C THR A 696 25.42 -13.01 -1.81
N ALA A 697 25.09 -13.42 -3.03
CA ALA A 697 24.52 -14.72 -3.36
C ALA A 697 25.58 -15.82 -3.35
N ALA A 698 25.20 -17.01 -2.86
CA ALA A 698 25.71 -18.30 -3.31
C ALA A 698 24.84 -19.41 -2.70
N VAL A 699 23.81 -19.87 -3.42
CA VAL A 699 23.31 -21.25 -3.32
C VAL A 699 22.81 -21.67 -4.70
N SER A 700 23.41 -22.71 -5.23
CA SER A 700 23.16 -23.36 -6.52
C SER A 700 21.74 -23.90 -6.62
N GLU A 701 21.09 -23.67 -7.76
CA GLU A 701 19.84 -24.33 -8.16
C GLU A 701 20.20 -25.70 -8.77
N GLU A 702 19.73 -26.79 -8.16
CA GLU A 702 19.54 -28.06 -8.85
C GLU A 702 18.10 -28.12 -9.36
N LEU A 703 17.96 -28.04 -10.68
CA LEU A 703 16.74 -28.34 -11.41
C LEU A 703 16.54 -29.85 -11.41
N VAL A 704 15.39 -30.31 -10.91
CA VAL A 704 14.92 -31.67 -11.11
C VAL A 704 13.81 -31.61 -12.14
N ASP A 705 14.13 -32.03 -13.37
CA ASP A 705 13.16 -32.27 -14.43
C ASP A 705 12.26 -33.44 -14.03
N SER A 706 10.95 -33.23 -14.08
CA SER A 706 9.97 -34.31 -14.11
C SER A 706 9.27 -34.29 -15.47
N GLU A 707 9.68 -35.23 -16.30
CA GLU A 707 9.04 -35.66 -17.54
C GLU A 707 7.60 -36.11 -17.26
N ASP A 708 6.63 -35.61 -18.02
CA ASP A 708 5.31 -36.21 -18.13
C ASP A 708 5.05 -36.49 -19.61
N SER A 709 5.30 -37.74 -20.00
CA SER A 709 5.01 -38.31 -21.30
C SER A 709 3.54 -38.72 -21.34
N GLY A 710 2.80 -38.22 -22.34
CA GLY A 710 1.37 -38.42 -22.45
C GLY A 710 0.93 -39.80 -22.95
N THR A 711 -0.38 -39.94 -23.11
CA THR A 711 -1.02 -40.72 -24.18
C THR A 711 -2.46 -40.25 -24.34
N GLU A 712 -2.75 -39.71 -25.52
CA GLU A 712 -4.08 -39.74 -26.13
C GLU A 712 -4.48 -41.21 -26.39
N SER A 713 -5.75 -41.53 -26.19
CA SER A 713 -6.37 -42.70 -26.78
C SER A 713 -7.77 -42.33 -27.24
N ASP A 714 -8.00 -42.53 -28.54
CA ASP A 714 -9.28 -42.47 -29.24
C ASP A 714 -10.32 -43.44 -28.64
N GLU A 715 -11.53 -42.93 -28.35
CA GLU A 715 -12.84 -43.41 -28.82
C GLU A 715 -13.96 -42.46 -28.37
#